data_AF-A0A526PCK5-F1
#
_entry.id   AF-A0A526PCK5-F1
#
_cell.length_a   1.000
_cell.length_b   1.000
_cell.length_c   1.000
_cell.angle_alpha   90.00
_cell.angle_beta   90.00
_cell.angle_gamma   90.00
#
_symmetry.space_group_name_H-M   'P 1'
#
loop_
_entity.id
_entity.type
_entity.pdbx_description
1 polymer ?
#
loop_
_entity_poly.entity_id
_entity_poly.type
_entity_poly.pdbx_seq_one_letter_code
_entity_poly.pdbx_strand_id
1 'polypeptide(L)'
;MSCDHGAFVRSRAGRLRRAMQTASGFPALALATILWLGGAVQAQETQIIYPGSMAVTGFSGTVIRDPEEGLPPSVDPVDDTFIDTTRATLRVFDVSRLGGRASGQLVFTPPPFEVTAGQIGQVFGITYDDGVRDGAPSGIANLYAGATSLHGVTIVTSEEDADGRPERQRHGAAGATFMDGQFGTENGGGPGTIWKIDGITGQVSKFADLATNSGPGIGDVTFDTISRQFFASDLDTGLIHRIDANGVLLDRFDHGVAGRPAHGLAPLADDGLVMDIEGAAFDSEDPDSWGYTQDERRVWSVAYHGGRLYYSVGEKAELWSVGVARDGSFAGDPRWELTVKADNDHAVTDIAFDISGFMYLAQRGPVENRYDYSRFAGTGTGEVFRYWRENPDDPATESIWVEMPQDYAVGFPQGNRQSAGGLDLQYGYDADGNLDASVCTETLVKTADKLRDNPALAEQLAGGGPLAVHGVQITPTALVKPANVPPFGAWFVDFDGYFDDPEVEGPEAEGHVGDVEVWHPCEGRAGASIPICRRGDRGRDCRPPVEKKVDLILKKRARTPVCTADGGCTFVIDIINNGSVLYDGPLTVTDTFPGGAPASSSFGPIPPWKCGPNGSGQFRCDNAAIVLSPGASTPIFVKAVMPASYRPNSVENCAEVKAIPGENDLTNNRACARQRIRHSDSGKPAMRLTKLCSGALAGAAAVTCRITVISTGTSAPTGPLRVNDAATLVPGGRPVQIQTVTPDGAEWTCGPVPANALLCQIPGAVMTPGTSRHFDVALAANGVFENCARGSYGPAPGDDVVHPIGRACAKGGGASTIRVEKTGDAECRVGQPCSFEITIANDGKNAFSGPVRIGDAIGVEGLGRLEGVAITWIDPPFGCAPEPATLPASCIANLTLGAGQSHVHQVTVIIPDDGRLADLQGTVSGQNCVGVLSPDTPVRGAGKMLSRDPANVQGDRGKAYACHPFTIKNNERKKACSQGLVMNDAGRCVCPQGTTFRNGQCSSGGGTVIIPKPKERCVLLKGQIRTKKGDCVCPRRTELRGRACVPIIKQPTVELCTIRGQVHNKRGACVCPRGTEVIRGACRRAQLECAPGSRLINGRCQPIIKRRCPVGTVGQYPDCTPIRRAPTLQINPNLLLNPNILQQPRRRPRTLQ
;
A
#
# COMPACT_ATOMS: atom_id res chain seq x y z
N MET A 1 -55.49 26.96 -67.57
CA MET A 1 -55.14 28.38 -67.77
C MET A 1 -53.69 28.53 -67.32
N SER A 2 -52.68 28.89 -68.11
CA SER A 2 -52.62 29.34 -69.50
C SER A 2 -51.16 29.22 -69.99
N CYS A 3 -51.02 28.88 -71.27
CA CYS A 3 -49.92 29.18 -72.22
C CYS A 3 -48.54 28.50 -72.01
N ASP A 4 -48.06 27.61 -72.89
CA ASP A 4 -47.62 27.79 -74.31
C ASP A 4 -46.22 28.45 -74.40
N HIS A 5 -45.25 28.04 -75.22
CA HIS A 5 -45.26 27.18 -76.42
C HIS A 5 -43.80 26.87 -76.87
N GLY A 6 -43.62 25.71 -77.52
CA GLY A 6 -42.68 25.47 -78.65
C GLY A 6 -41.18 25.27 -78.34
N ALA A 7 -40.43 24.42 -79.05
CA ALA A 7 -40.68 23.58 -80.21
C ALA A 7 -39.48 22.60 -80.37
N PHE A 8 -39.73 21.29 -80.61
CA PHE A 8 -39.34 20.48 -81.80
C PHE A 8 -37.82 20.23 -82.01
N VAL A 9 -37.25 19.04 -82.32
CA VAL A 9 -37.66 17.93 -83.22
C VAL A 9 -36.84 16.65 -82.91
N ARG A 10 -37.55 15.52 -82.74
CA ARG A 10 -37.37 14.13 -83.32
C ARG A 10 -35.98 13.67 -83.84
N SER A 11 -35.57 12.41 -83.72
CA SER A 11 -36.26 11.18 -84.20
C SER A 11 -35.51 9.92 -83.73
N ARG A 12 -36.18 8.89 -83.18
CA ARG A 12 -36.55 7.56 -83.79
C ARG A 12 -35.34 6.77 -84.31
N ALA A 13 -35.19 5.45 -84.12
CA ALA A 13 -36.13 4.31 -84.05
C ALA A 13 -35.39 3.13 -83.36
N GLY A 14 -35.96 2.00 -82.95
CA GLY A 14 -37.28 1.37 -83.12
C GLY A 14 -37.38 0.20 -82.11
N ARG A 15 -38.59 -0.15 -81.64
CA ARG A 15 -39.38 -1.33 -82.09
C ARG A 15 -38.66 -2.66 -81.77
N LEU A 16 -39.16 -3.58 -80.95
CA LEU A 16 -40.50 -4.19 -80.84
C LEU A 16 -40.50 -5.04 -79.53
N ARG A 17 -41.51 -4.94 -78.65
CA ARG A 17 -42.72 -5.81 -78.55
C ARG A 17 -42.43 -7.26 -78.15
N ARG A 18 -43.18 -7.91 -77.25
CA ARG A 18 -44.33 -7.54 -76.41
C ARG A 18 -44.77 -8.79 -75.62
N ALA A 19 -45.49 -8.52 -74.53
CA ALA A 19 -46.76 -9.18 -74.16
C ALA A 19 -46.68 -10.59 -73.54
N MET A 20 -47.50 -10.99 -72.57
CA MET A 20 -48.70 -10.47 -71.88
C MET A 20 -49.05 -11.57 -70.83
N GLN A 21 -49.83 -11.42 -69.75
CA GLN A 21 -51.18 -10.86 -69.69
C GLN A 21 -51.74 -10.97 -68.24
N THR A 22 -52.54 -9.96 -67.85
CA THR A 22 -53.81 -9.99 -67.06
C THR A 22 -53.83 -10.45 -65.59
N ALA A 23 -54.65 -9.95 -64.66
CA ALA A 23 -55.74 -8.94 -64.60
C ALA A 23 -56.16 -8.81 -63.09
N SER A 24 -56.39 -7.61 -62.52
CA SER A 24 -57.72 -6.97 -62.22
C SER A 24 -58.56 -7.69 -61.14
N GLY A 25 -59.19 -7.11 -60.10
CA GLY A 25 -59.46 -5.73 -59.61
C GLY A 25 -59.98 -5.80 -58.13
N PHE A 26 -59.75 -4.82 -57.25
CA PHE A 26 -60.60 -3.65 -56.85
C PHE A 26 -62.03 -3.98 -56.34
N PRO A 27 -62.68 -3.18 -55.43
CA PRO A 27 -62.21 -2.01 -54.63
C PRO A 27 -62.82 -1.85 -53.18
N ALA A 28 -62.36 -0.79 -52.50
CA ALA A 28 -63.14 0.18 -51.66
C ALA A 28 -63.60 -0.22 -50.23
N LEU A 29 -63.53 0.61 -49.17
CA LEU A 29 -63.41 2.08 -49.05
C LEU A 29 -63.05 2.51 -47.59
N ALA A 30 -62.28 3.62 -47.48
CA ALA A 30 -62.33 4.70 -46.48
C ALA A 30 -61.81 4.48 -45.03
N LEU A 31 -61.05 5.38 -44.38
CA LEU A 31 -60.51 6.71 -44.73
C LEU A 31 -59.38 7.12 -43.74
N ALA A 32 -58.34 7.81 -44.26
CA ALA A 32 -57.53 8.91 -43.67
C ALA A 32 -56.72 8.68 -42.36
N THR A 33 -55.44 9.05 -42.21
CA THR A 33 -54.41 9.79 -42.97
C THR A 33 -53.07 9.60 -42.21
N ILE A 34 -51.92 9.46 -42.89
CA ILE A 34 -50.59 9.98 -42.47
C ILE A 34 -49.63 9.81 -43.67
N LEU A 35 -48.87 10.87 -43.96
CA LEU A 35 -47.81 10.93 -44.96
C LEU A 35 -46.70 9.91 -44.66
N TRP A 36 -46.28 9.11 -45.64
CA TRP A 36 -44.94 8.52 -45.68
C TRP A 36 -44.36 8.69 -47.09
N LEU A 37 -43.39 9.60 -47.20
CA LEU A 37 -42.40 9.60 -48.26
C LEU A 37 -41.55 8.34 -48.11
N GLY A 38 -41.41 7.57 -49.19
CA GLY A 38 -40.46 6.46 -49.25
C GLY A 38 -39.04 6.98 -49.15
N GLY A 39 -38.39 6.73 -48.02
CA GLY A 39 -36.94 6.71 -47.91
C GLY A 39 -36.45 5.32 -48.31
N ALA A 40 -35.44 5.28 -49.19
CA ALA A 40 -34.64 4.08 -49.38
C ALA A 40 -34.06 3.67 -48.02
N VAL A 41 -34.29 2.42 -47.61
CA VAL A 41 -33.63 1.82 -46.46
C VAL A 41 -32.15 1.69 -46.85
N GLN A 42 -31.29 2.59 -46.35
CA GLN A 42 -29.86 2.30 -46.30
C GLN A 42 -29.67 1.20 -45.26
N ALA A 43 -29.11 0.07 -45.68
CA ALA A 43 -28.50 -0.87 -44.76
C ALA A 43 -27.38 -0.11 -44.02
N GLN A 44 -27.51 0.01 -42.71
CA GLN A 44 -26.43 0.46 -41.84
C GLN A 44 -25.34 -0.61 -41.89
N GLU A 45 -24.18 -0.30 -42.48
CA GLU A 45 -22.98 -1.10 -42.26
C GLU A 45 -22.60 -0.95 -40.78
N THR A 46 -22.80 -2.00 -39.99
CA THR A 46 -22.38 -2.07 -38.59
C THR A 46 -20.91 -2.48 -38.53
N GLN A 47 -20.00 -1.51 -38.42
CA GLN A 47 -18.58 -1.75 -38.14
C GLN A 47 -18.36 -2.22 -36.69
N ILE A 48 -17.22 -2.84 -36.39
CA ILE A 48 -16.88 -3.38 -35.07
C ILE A 48 -15.97 -2.44 -34.29
N ILE A 49 -14.96 -1.89 -34.96
CA ILE A 49 -13.98 -0.99 -34.36
C ILE A 49 -14.43 0.46 -34.59
N TYR A 50 -14.47 1.23 -33.50
CA TYR A 50 -14.79 2.65 -33.47
C TYR A 50 -13.65 3.41 -32.79
N PRO A 51 -13.49 4.73 -33.04
CA PRO A 51 -12.58 5.54 -32.23
C PRO A 51 -12.91 5.40 -30.74
N GLY A 52 -11.91 5.00 -29.94
CA GLY A 52 -12.02 4.68 -28.53
C GLY A 52 -12.27 3.20 -28.22
N SER A 53 -12.43 2.34 -29.23
CA SER A 53 -12.50 0.88 -29.03
C SER A 53 -11.22 0.36 -28.39
N MET A 54 -11.37 -0.43 -27.34
CA MET A 54 -10.28 -1.00 -26.55
C MET A 54 -10.21 -2.50 -26.80
N ALA A 55 -9.17 -2.97 -27.47
CA ALA A 55 -8.90 -4.39 -27.65
C ALA A 55 -8.06 -4.90 -26.47
N VAL A 56 -8.41 -6.06 -25.94
CA VAL A 56 -7.71 -6.68 -24.80
C VAL A 56 -7.50 -8.15 -25.13
N THR A 57 -6.34 -8.68 -24.82
CA THR A 57 -6.05 -10.12 -24.92
C THR A 57 -6.05 -10.80 -23.55
N GLY A 58 -6.22 -12.12 -23.55
CA GLY A 58 -6.18 -12.92 -22.34
C GLY A 58 -6.36 -14.40 -22.63
N PHE A 59 -6.21 -15.20 -21.60
CA PHE A 59 -6.42 -16.64 -21.64
C PHE A 59 -7.89 -16.97 -21.85
N SER A 60 -8.18 -17.92 -22.74
CA SER A 60 -9.57 -18.29 -23.08
C SER A 60 -10.29 -19.05 -21.96
N GLY A 61 -9.57 -19.56 -20.97
CA GLY A 61 -10.12 -20.46 -19.96
C GLY A 61 -10.05 -21.92 -20.40
N THR A 62 -10.59 -22.79 -19.54
CA THR A 62 -10.53 -24.24 -19.74
C THR A 62 -11.89 -24.90 -19.68
N VAL A 63 -11.94 -26.11 -20.20
CA VAL A 63 -13.09 -26.99 -20.14
C VAL A 63 -12.64 -28.37 -19.66
N ILE A 64 -13.35 -28.91 -18.66
CA ILE A 64 -13.22 -30.32 -18.29
C ILE A 64 -14.06 -31.13 -19.26
N ARG A 65 -13.48 -32.21 -19.79
CA ARG A 65 -14.16 -33.05 -20.77
C ARG A 65 -15.28 -33.88 -20.13
N ASP A 66 -16.41 -34.03 -20.84
CA ASP A 66 -17.58 -34.84 -20.47
C ASP A 66 -18.11 -34.65 -19.01
N PRO A 67 -18.45 -33.42 -18.59
CA PRO A 67 -18.89 -33.16 -17.21
C PRO A 67 -20.18 -33.92 -16.83
N GLU A 68 -20.98 -34.35 -17.82
CA GLU A 68 -22.21 -35.11 -17.62
C GLU A 68 -22.02 -36.63 -17.48
N GLU A 69 -20.98 -37.23 -18.07
CA GLU A 69 -20.70 -38.68 -17.95
C GLU A 69 -19.89 -39.01 -16.69
N GLY A 70 -19.18 -38.01 -16.15
CA GLY A 70 -18.38 -38.11 -14.93
C GLY A 70 -17.03 -38.79 -15.16
N LEU A 71 -15.99 -38.27 -14.50
CA LEU A 71 -14.63 -38.80 -14.63
C LEU A 71 -14.50 -40.18 -13.97
N PRO A 72 -13.73 -41.13 -14.57
CA PRO A 72 -13.40 -42.40 -13.93
C PRO A 72 -12.71 -42.16 -12.56
N PRO A 73 -12.91 -43.04 -11.55
CA PRO A 73 -12.41 -42.81 -10.19
C PRO A 73 -10.88 -42.71 -10.01
N SER A 74 -10.11 -42.96 -11.07
CA SER A 74 -8.64 -42.99 -11.08
C SER A 74 -8.00 -41.88 -11.92
N VAL A 75 -8.79 -41.04 -12.59
CA VAL A 75 -8.28 -39.93 -13.40
C VAL A 75 -8.33 -38.65 -12.58
N ASP A 76 -7.22 -37.91 -12.55
CA ASP A 76 -7.20 -36.57 -11.96
C ASP A 76 -7.96 -35.62 -12.89
N PRO A 77 -8.98 -34.88 -12.42
CA PRO A 77 -9.71 -33.92 -13.25
C PRO A 77 -8.82 -32.91 -13.98
N VAL A 78 -7.64 -32.57 -13.43
CA VAL A 78 -6.70 -31.63 -14.04
C VAL A 78 -6.03 -32.22 -15.30
N ASP A 79 -5.84 -33.53 -15.35
CA ASP A 79 -5.28 -34.21 -16.54
C ASP A 79 -6.28 -34.21 -17.71
N ASP A 80 -7.59 -34.12 -17.41
CA ASP A 80 -8.70 -34.02 -18.37
C ASP A 80 -9.20 -32.57 -18.59
N THR A 81 -8.39 -31.58 -18.20
CA THR A 81 -8.70 -30.15 -18.38
C THR A 81 -7.96 -29.59 -19.60
N PHE A 82 -8.72 -29.10 -20.58
CA PHE A 82 -8.22 -28.63 -21.87
C PHE A 82 -8.51 -27.14 -22.08
N ILE A 83 -7.77 -26.50 -22.97
CA ILE A 83 -8.05 -25.12 -23.42
C ILE A 83 -9.47 -25.08 -24.02
N ASP A 84 -10.29 -24.13 -23.57
CA ASP A 84 -11.62 -23.91 -24.14
C ASP A 84 -11.48 -23.14 -25.46
N THR A 85 -11.51 -23.87 -26.58
CA THR A 85 -11.40 -23.30 -27.93
C THR A 85 -12.59 -22.43 -28.33
N THR A 86 -13.70 -22.49 -27.59
CA THR A 86 -14.93 -21.75 -27.86
C THR A 86 -14.99 -20.40 -27.17
N ARG A 87 -14.13 -20.15 -26.17
CA ARG A 87 -14.04 -18.89 -25.45
C ARG A 87 -13.03 -17.92 -26.07
N ALA A 88 -13.23 -16.64 -25.78
CA ALA A 88 -12.47 -15.54 -26.35
C ALA A 88 -11.06 -15.44 -25.76
N THR A 89 -10.05 -15.30 -26.63
CA THR A 89 -8.69 -14.87 -26.23
C THR A 89 -8.47 -13.37 -26.53
N LEU A 90 -9.33 -12.78 -27.36
CA LEU A 90 -9.30 -11.38 -27.73
C LEU A 90 -10.70 -10.80 -27.68
N ARG A 91 -10.85 -9.64 -27.03
CA ARG A 91 -12.12 -8.92 -26.92
C ARG A 91 -11.95 -7.44 -27.26
N VAL A 92 -12.92 -6.88 -27.97
CA VAL A 92 -12.98 -5.45 -28.29
C VAL A 92 -14.15 -4.83 -27.54
N PHE A 93 -13.83 -3.99 -26.55
CA PHE A 93 -14.77 -3.32 -25.67
C PHE A 93 -15.17 -1.93 -26.18
N ASP A 94 -16.46 -1.61 -26.05
CA ASP A 94 -16.95 -0.23 -26.10
C ASP A 94 -16.88 0.38 -24.70
N VAL A 95 -15.88 1.24 -24.52
CA VAL A 95 -15.64 2.02 -23.29
C VAL A 95 -16.01 3.48 -23.45
N SER A 96 -16.93 3.80 -24.38
CA SER A 96 -17.40 5.18 -24.60
C SER A 96 -18.17 5.77 -23.42
N ARG A 97 -18.66 4.91 -22.52
CA ARG A 97 -19.40 5.28 -21.30
C ARG A 97 -18.95 4.44 -20.11
N LEU A 98 -18.31 5.08 -19.14
CA LEU A 98 -17.79 4.44 -17.93
C LEU A 98 -18.75 4.54 -16.72
N GLY A 99 -19.93 5.13 -16.90
CA GLY A 99 -20.99 5.13 -15.89
C GLY A 99 -20.75 6.07 -14.71
N GLY A 100 -20.14 7.23 -14.96
CA GLY A 100 -19.88 8.27 -13.96
C GLY A 100 -18.39 8.48 -13.68
N ARG A 101 -18.10 9.44 -12.80
CA ARG A 101 -16.73 9.75 -12.35
C ARG A 101 -16.03 8.51 -11.78
N ALA A 102 -14.73 8.41 -12.01
CA ALA A 102 -13.90 7.38 -11.41
C ALA A 102 -14.01 7.38 -9.87
N SER A 103 -14.34 6.23 -9.32
CA SER A 103 -14.54 5.96 -7.89
C SER A 103 -14.08 4.54 -7.51
N GLY A 104 -13.34 3.87 -8.39
CA GLY A 104 -12.85 2.52 -8.20
C GLY A 104 -13.88 1.43 -8.53
N GLN A 105 -14.85 1.74 -9.40
CA GLN A 105 -15.95 0.87 -9.79
C GLN A 105 -15.60 -0.06 -10.96
N LEU A 106 -16.32 -1.18 -11.04
CA LEU A 106 -16.44 -1.99 -12.24
C LEU A 106 -17.33 -1.24 -13.25
N VAL A 107 -16.91 -1.25 -14.51
CA VAL A 107 -17.65 -0.72 -15.65
C VAL A 107 -18.33 -1.87 -16.34
N PHE A 108 -19.65 -1.76 -16.48
CA PHE A 108 -20.45 -2.67 -17.29
C PHE A 108 -20.44 -2.17 -18.73
N THR A 109 -19.62 -2.79 -19.57
CA THR A 109 -19.59 -2.49 -21.00
C THR A 109 -20.76 -3.17 -21.71
N PRO A 110 -21.17 -2.68 -22.90
CA PRO A 110 -21.93 -3.51 -23.83
C PRO A 110 -21.21 -4.84 -24.11
N PRO A 111 -21.93 -5.89 -24.56
CA PRO A 111 -21.29 -7.13 -24.99
C PRO A 111 -20.16 -6.83 -26.00
N PRO A 112 -18.93 -7.25 -25.72
CA PRO A 112 -17.80 -6.97 -26.59
C PRO A 112 -17.89 -7.81 -27.88
N PHE A 113 -17.14 -7.40 -28.90
CA PHE A 113 -16.81 -8.31 -29.98
C PHE A 113 -15.72 -9.26 -29.52
N GLU A 114 -15.81 -10.54 -29.89
CA GLU A 114 -14.95 -11.61 -29.37
C GLU A 114 -14.34 -12.43 -30.50
N VAL A 115 -13.09 -12.86 -30.30
CA VAL A 115 -12.39 -13.83 -31.16
C VAL A 115 -11.85 -14.97 -30.31
N THR A 116 -12.16 -16.20 -30.69
CA THR A 116 -11.94 -17.38 -29.84
C THR A 116 -10.56 -17.99 -29.99
N ALA A 117 -10.14 -18.79 -28.99
CA ALA A 117 -8.89 -19.54 -29.06
C ALA A 117 -8.86 -20.57 -30.20
N GLY A 118 -10.00 -21.16 -30.59
CA GLY A 118 -10.07 -21.99 -31.79
C GLY A 118 -9.73 -21.20 -33.06
N GLN A 119 -10.11 -19.92 -33.12
CA GLN A 119 -9.86 -19.09 -34.30
C GLN A 119 -8.41 -18.60 -34.41
N ILE A 120 -7.80 -18.17 -33.30
CA ILE A 120 -6.49 -17.49 -33.32
C ILE A 120 -5.45 -18.05 -32.34
N GLY A 121 -5.78 -19.07 -31.56
CA GLY A 121 -4.94 -19.60 -30.49
C GLY A 121 -4.92 -18.69 -29.26
N GLN A 122 -3.92 -18.85 -28.40
CA GLN A 122 -3.62 -17.89 -27.34
C GLN A 122 -2.77 -16.75 -27.92
N VAL A 123 -3.19 -15.51 -27.71
CA VAL A 123 -2.50 -14.32 -28.21
C VAL A 123 -2.15 -13.37 -27.07
N PHE A 124 -1.12 -12.52 -27.27
CA PHE A 124 -0.76 -11.46 -26.32
C PHE A 124 -0.63 -10.13 -27.05
N GLY A 125 0.50 -9.86 -27.70
CA GLY A 125 0.77 -8.59 -28.36
C GLY A 125 -0.23 -8.29 -29.49
N ILE A 126 -0.78 -7.08 -29.47
CA ILE A 126 -1.77 -6.62 -30.44
C ILE A 126 -1.42 -5.24 -30.99
N THR A 127 -1.97 -4.87 -32.15
CA THR A 127 -1.86 -3.48 -32.66
C THR A 127 -2.95 -3.14 -33.67
N TYR A 128 -3.28 -1.87 -33.81
CA TYR A 128 -4.16 -1.35 -34.86
C TYR A 128 -3.37 -0.81 -36.05
N ASP A 129 -3.89 -0.97 -37.28
CA ASP A 129 -3.39 -0.20 -38.43
C ASP A 129 -3.98 1.21 -38.52
N ASP A 130 -3.54 1.99 -39.51
CA ASP A 130 -4.00 3.37 -39.75
C ASP A 130 -5.46 3.51 -40.20
N GLY A 131 -6.20 2.41 -40.37
CA GLY A 131 -7.53 2.43 -40.95
C GLY A 131 -7.56 2.94 -42.40
N VAL A 132 -6.46 2.82 -43.14
CA VAL A 132 -6.44 3.10 -44.58
C VAL A 132 -6.73 1.82 -45.36
N ARG A 133 -7.84 1.83 -46.11
CA ARG A 133 -8.33 0.71 -46.93
C ARG A 133 -8.34 1.12 -48.40
N ASP A 134 -7.78 0.29 -49.28
CA ASP A 134 -7.67 0.57 -50.72
C ASP A 134 -7.05 1.94 -51.04
N GLY A 135 -6.12 2.41 -50.20
CA GLY A 135 -5.47 3.71 -50.35
C GLY A 135 -6.29 4.91 -49.89
N ALA A 136 -7.46 4.71 -49.27
CA ALA A 136 -8.29 5.76 -48.70
C ALA A 136 -8.48 5.58 -47.19
N PRO A 137 -8.43 6.65 -46.37
CA PRO A 137 -8.80 6.57 -44.96
C PRO A 137 -10.27 6.16 -44.81
N SER A 138 -10.53 4.99 -44.24
CA SER A 138 -11.89 4.55 -43.91
C SER A 138 -12.34 5.05 -42.54
N GLY A 139 -11.39 5.40 -41.65
CA GLY A 139 -11.64 5.69 -40.24
C GLY A 139 -11.85 4.43 -39.39
N ILE A 140 -11.65 3.25 -39.97
CA ILE A 140 -11.88 1.93 -39.34
C ILE A 140 -10.61 1.09 -39.51
N ALA A 141 -9.87 0.95 -38.42
CA ALA A 141 -8.66 0.15 -38.34
C ALA A 141 -8.95 -1.36 -38.44
N ASN A 142 -7.98 -2.14 -38.92
CA ASN A 142 -7.91 -3.57 -38.61
C ASN A 142 -7.09 -3.76 -37.33
N LEU A 143 -7.34 -4.87 -36.66
CA LEU A 143 -6.60 -5.30 -35.49
C LEU A 143 -5.72 -6.50 -35.86
N TYR A 144 -4.51 -6.54 -35.33
CA TYR A 144 -3.54 -7.61 -35.55
C TYR A 144 -3.14 -8.20 -34.21
N ALA A 145 -2.96 -9.52 -34.14
CA ALA A 145 -2.69 -10.23 -32.89
C ALA A 145 -1.63 -11.33 -33.08
N GLY A 146 -0.59 -11.32 -32.25
CA GLY A 146 0.48 -12.31 -32.27
C GLY A 146 0.19 -13.53 -31.39
N ALA A 147 0.32 -14.72 -31.96
CA ALA A 147 0.24 -15.99 -31.22
C ALA A 147 1.42 -16.12 -30.25
N THR A 148 1.19 -16.66 -29.05
CA THR A 148 2.24 -16.65 -28.01
C THR A 148 2.13 -17.80 -26.99
N SER A 149 3.22 -18.02 -26.26
CA SER A 149 3.30 -18.91 -25.10
C SER A 149 3.11 -18.19 -23.75
N LEU A 150 2.89 -16.87 -23.72
CA LEU A 150 2.77 -16.10 -22.47
C LEU A 150 1.53 -16.45 -21.62
N HIS A 151 0.59 -17.22 -22.18
CA HIS A 151 -0.53 -17.85 -21.48
C HIS A 151 -0.29 -19.36 -21.28
N GLY A 152 0.97 -19.78 -21.15
CA GLY A 152 1.37 -21.16 -20.96
C GLY A 152 1.51 -21.94 -22.26
N VAL A 153 2.19 -23.09 -22.17
CA VAL A 153 2.32 -24.08 -23.25
C VAL A 153 1.66 -25.37 -22.80
N THR A 154 0.77 -25.90 -23.63
CA THR A 154 0.15 -27.20 -23.39
C THR A 154 0.32 -28.11 -24.58
N ILE A 155 0.70 -29.36 -24.29
CA ILE A 155 0.92 -30.39 -25.30
C ILE A 155 0.05 -31.62 -25.01
N VAL A 156 -0.23 -32.37 -26.07
CA VAL A 156 -1.01 -33.60 -26.06
C VAL A 156 -0.33 -34.67 -26.90
N THR A 157 -0.49 -35.93 -26.55
CA THR A 157 -0.14 -37.09 -27.39
C THR A 157 -1.40 -37.76 -27.93
N SER A 158 -1.24 -38.52 -29.01
CA SER A 158 -2.30 -39.40 -29.49
C SER A 158 -2.49 -40.59 -28.55
N GLU A 159 -3.71 -40.79 -28.07
CA GLU A 159 -4.33 -42.05 -27.61
C GLU A 159 -3.39 -43.13 -27.05
N GLU A 160 -3.10 -43.14 -25.73
CA GLU A 160 -2.43 -44.27 -25.09
C GLU A 160 -3.43 -45.36 -24.65
N ASP A 161 -4.69 -45.00 -24.36
CA ASP A 161 -5.73 -45.90 -23.87
C ASP A 161 -6.73 -46.43 -24.93
N ALA A 162 -6.58 -46.01 -26.19
CA ALA A 162 -7.41 -46.37 -27.35
C ALA A 162 -8.89 -45.93 -27.27
N ASP A 163 -9.18 -44.84 -26.56
CA ASP A 163 -10.50 -44.25 -26.45
C ASP A 163 -10.90 -43.32 -27.62
N GLY A 164 -9.98 -43.07 -28.57
CA GLY A 164 -10.19 -42.16 -29.71
C GLY A 164 -9.85 -40.68 -29.42
N ARG A 165 -9.14 -40.37 -28.33
CA ARG A 165 -9.03 -39.02 -27.75
C ARG A 165 -7.57 -38.68 -27.36
N PRO A 166 -7.15 -37.41 -27.51
CA PRO A 166 -5.78 -36.99 -27.16
C PRO A 166 -5.59 -36.85 -25.65
N GLU A 167 -4.42 -37.24 -25.15
CA GLU A 167 -4.06 -37.19 -23.73
C GLU A 167 -3.12 -36.02 -23.46
N ARG A 168 -3.41 -35.24 -22.41
CA ARG A 168 -2.58 -34.11 -22.01
C ARG A 168 -1.27 -34.58 -21.39
N GLN A 169 -0.16 -33.95 -21.77
CA GLN A 169 1.17 -34.32 -21.31
C GLN A 169 1.85 -33.17 -20.56
N ARG A 170 2.59 -33.52 -19.49
CA ARG A 170 3.46 -32.59 -18.74
C ARG A 170 4.82 -32.44 -19.39
N HIS A 171 5.38 -33.55 -19.83
CA HIS A 171 6.72 -33.63 -20.37
C HIS A 171 6.68 -34.00 -21.85
N GLY A 172 7.74 -33.64 -22.56
CA GLY A 172 7.83 -33.97 -23.98
C GLY A 172 7.81 -35.48 -24.21
N ALA A 173 7.08 -35.88 -25.24
CA ALA A 173 6.82 -37.28 -25.56
C ALA A 173 6.77 -37.48 -27.08
N ALA A 174 7.22 -38.65 -27.56
CA ALA A 174 7.24 -38.94 -28.99
C ALA A 174 5.82 -38.81 -29.60
N GLY A 175 5.70 -38.04 -30.68
CA GLY A 175 4.40 -37.75 -31.31
C GLY A 175 3.54 -36.73 -30.55
N ALA A 176 4.10 -36.00 -29.59
CA ALA A 176 3.41 -34.87 -28.95
C ALA A 176 3.12 -33.76 -29.97
N THR A 177 1.98 -33.10 -29.77
CA THR A 177 1.52 -31.95 -30.56
C THR A 177 1.04 -30.86 -29.60
N PHE A 178 1.02 -29.61 -30.06
CA PHE A 178 0.39 -28.54 -29.29
C PHE A 178 -1.10 -28.79 -29.15
N MET A 179 -1.66 -28.53 -27.97
CA MET A 179 -3.09 -28.65 -27.72
C MET A 179 -3.89 -27.72 -28.64
N ASP A 180 -5.07 -28.17 -29.09
CA ASP A 180 -5.99 -27.32 -29.84
C ASP A 180 -6.31 -26.04 -29.04
N GLY A 181 -6.33 -24.90 -29.73
CA GLY A 181 -6.47 -23.59 -29.09
C GLY A 181 -5.16 -22.98 -28.57
N GLN A 182 -4.01 -23.66 -28.66
CA GLN A 182 -2.71 -23.07 -28.33
C GLN A 182 -2.28 -22.02 -29.36
N PHE A 183 -2.32 -22.35 -30.66
CA PHE A 183 -1.81 -21.48 -31.74
C PHE A 183 -2.75 -21.31 -32.94
N GLY A 184 -4.04 -21.63 -32.79
CA GLY A 184 -5.04 -21.44 -33.86
C GLY A 184 -4.80 -22.32 -35.08
N THR A 185 -4.36 -23.56 -34.84
CA THR A 185 -4.00 -24.56 -35.87
C THR A 185 -5.17 -24.88 -36.81
N GLU A 186 -6.42 -24.80 -36.34
CA GLU A 186 -7.63 -24.99 -37.16
C GLU A 186 -7.69 -24.02 -38.36
N ASN A 187 -7.15 -22.82 -38.21
CA ASN A 187 -7.07 -21.80 -39.27
C ASN A 187 -5.69 -21.73 -39.93
N GLY A 188 -4.86 -22.76 -39.76
CA GLY A 188 -3.52 -22.85 -40.34
C GLY A 188 -2.49 -21.96 -39.65
N GLY A 189 -2.71 -21.63 -38.38
CA GLY A 189 -1.75 -20.95 -37.51
C GLY A 189 -0.72 -21.88 -36.87
N GLY A 190 0.22 -21.26 -36.19
CA GLY A 190 1.36 -21.84 -35.47
C GLY A 190 2.04 -20.78 -34.59
N PRO A 191 3.11 -21.14 -33.86
CA PRO A 191 3.71 -20.27 -32.83
C PRO A 191 4.10 -18.87 -33.32
N GLY A 192 4.62 -18.77 -34.55
CA GLY A 192 5.02 -17.50 -35.16
C GLY A 192 3.91 -16.76 -35.91
N THR A 193 2.64 -17.12 -35.74
CA THR A 193 1.53 -16.54 -36.52
C THR A 193 1.12 -15.18 -35.99
N ILE A 194 0.93 -14.23 -36.91
CA ILE A 194 0.22 -12.98 -36.65
C ILE A 194 -1.11 -13.05 -37.41
N TRP A 195 -2.20 -12.82 -36.69
CA TRP A 195 -3.56 -12.80 -37.20
C TRP A 195 -3.99 -11.38 -37.57
N LYS A 196 -4.91 -11.27 -38.52
CA LYS A 196 -5.62 -10.03 -38.87
C LYS A 196 -7.11 -10.22 -38.65
N ILE A 197 -7.70 -9.27 -37.93
CA ILE A 197 -9.12 -9.15 -37.69
C ILE A 197 -9.63 -7.92 -38.43
N ASP A 198 -10.54 -8.13 -39.36
CA ASP A 198 -11.12 -7.04 -40.15
C ASP A 198 -12.05 -6.16 -39.29
N GLY A 199 -11.74 -4.88 -39.13
CA GLY A 199 -12.51 -4.01 -38.23
C GLY A 199 -13.93 -3.62 -38.68
N ILE A 200 -14.32 -3.98 -39.90
CA ILE A 200 -15.69 -3.78 -40.41
C ILE A 200 -16.51 -5.03 -40.16
N THR A 201 -16.00 -6.19 -40.57
CA THR A 201 -16.73 -7.46 -40.65
C THR A 201 -16.43 -8.41 -39.49
N GLY A 202 -15.30 -8.24 -38.82
CA GLY A 202 -14.80 -9.13 -37.77
C GLY A 202 -14.15 -10.39 -38.32
N GLN A 203 -13.96 -10.47 -39.64
CA GLN A 203 -13.38 -11.64 -40.26
C GLN A 203 -11.92 -11.83 -39.81
N VAL A 204 -11.63 -13.01 -39.29
CA VAL A 204 -10.29 -13.45 -38.93
C VAL A 204 -9.60 -14.04 -40.17
N SER A 205 -8.34 -13.69 -40.37
CA SER A 205 -7.48 -14.25 -41.41
C SER A 205 -6.04 -14.27 -40.95
N LYS A 206 -5.23 -15.19 -41.49
CA LYS A 206 -3.79 -15.18 -41.25
C LYS A 206 -3.14 -14.01 -41.96
N PHE A 207 -2.32 -13.25 -41.25
CA PHE A 207 -1.59 -12.11 -41.80
C PHE A 207 -0.16 -12.50 -42.19
N ALA A 208 0.64 -12.97 -41.23
CA ALA A 208 2.04 -13.31 -41.45
C ALA A 208 2.46 -14.52 -40.59
N ASP A 209 3.52 -15.21 -40.99
CA ASP A 209 4.18 -16.26 -40.19
C ASP A 209 5.67 -15.98 -40.02
N LEU A 210 6.15 -16.00 -38.78
CA LEU A 210 7.56 -16.11 -38.45
C LEU A 210 7.96 -17.59 -38.47
N ALA A 211 8.26 -18.09 -39.67
CA ALA A 211 8.37 -19.54 -39.95
C ALA A 211 9.38 -20.34 -39.10
N THR A 212 10.30 -19.68 -38.40
CA THR A 212 11.30 -20.34 -37.54
C THR A 212 10.86 -20.44 -36.09
N ASN A 213 9.78 -19.79 -35.67
CA ASN A 213 9.37 -19.77 -34.27
C ASN A 213 8.85 -21.15 -33.84
N SER A 214 9.58 -21.76 -32.91
CA SER A 214 9.39 -23.12 -32.43
C SER A 214 8.28 -23.27 -31.37
N GLY A 215 7.88 -22.18 -30.73
CA GLY A 215 6.96 -22.24 -29.59
C GLY A 215 6.87 -20.98 -28.72
N PRO A 216 7.96 -20.25 -28.42
CA PRO A 216 7.89 -19.04 -27.58
C PRO A 216 6.87 -18.00 -28.07
N GLY A 217 6.75 -17.89 -29.39
CA GLY A 217 5.79 -17.03 -30.07
C GLY A 217 6.19 -15.56 -30.16
N ILE A 218 5.21 -14.73 -30.48
CA ILE A 218 5.34 -13.29 -30.66
C ILE A 218 5.26 -12.61 -29.28
N GLY A 219 6.19 -11.69 -29.01
CA GLY A 219 6.14 -10.86 -27.80
C GLY A 219 5.17 -9.71 -27.94
N ASP A 220 5.35 -8.94 -29.01
CA ASP A 220 4.64 -7.69 -29.27
C ASP A 220 4.67 -7.35 -30.77
N VAL A 221 3.72 -6.52 -31.23
CA VAL A 221 3.57 -6.09 -32.62
C VAL A 221 3.25 -4.60 -32.65
N THR A 222 3.87 -3.83 -33.55
CA THR A 222 3.56 -2.41 -33.73
C THR A 222 3.48 -2.03 -35.20
N PHE A 223 2.75 -0.94 -35.50
CA PHE A 223 2.51 -0.46 -36.85
C PHE A 223 3.13 0.93 -37.10
N ASP A 224 3.93 1.06 -38.15
CA ASP A 224 4.43 2.33 -38.67
C ASP A 224 3.46 2.92 -39.69
N THR A 225 2.78 4.00 -39.32
CA THR A 225 1.82 4.71 -40.17
C THR A 225 2.44 5.41 -41.38
N ILE A 226 3.75 5.67 -41.39
CA ILE A 226 4.45 6.37 -42.47
C ILE A 226 4.79 5.42 -43.62
N SER A 227 5.49 4.31 -43.33
CA SER A 227 5.81 3.31 -44.35
C SER A 227 4.72 2.25 -44.53
N ARG A 228 3.73 2.22 -43.62
CA ARG A 228 2.63 1.25 -43.56
C ARG A 228 3.15 -0.18 -43.43
N GLN A 229 3.96 -0.40 -42.41
CA GLN A 229 4.64 -1.67 -42.14
C GLN A 229 4.49 -2.05 -40.68
N PHE A 230 4.61 -3.34 -40.42
CA PHE A 230 4.55 -3.90 -39.08
C PHE A 230 5.94 -4.31 -38.61
N PHE A 231 6.16 -4.20 -37.31
CA PHE A 231 7.32 -4.74 -36.63
C PHE A 231 6.86 -5.68 -35.54
N ALA A 232 7.46 -6.86 -35.45
CA ALA A 232 7.08 -7.87 -34.45
C ALA A 232 8.32 -8.41 -33.74
N SER A 233 8.27 -8.53 -32.42
CA SER A 233 9.31 -9.18 -31.63
C SER A 233 9.11 -10.71 -31.62
N ASP A 234 10.20 -11.44 -31.86
CA ASP A 234 10.24 -12.89 -31.82
C ASP A 234 10.92 -13.38 -30.53
N LEU A 235 10.16 -13.99 -29.62
CA LEU A 235 10.67 -14.47 -28.33
C LEU A 235 11.59 -15.69 -28.48
N ASP A 236 11.49 -16.41 -29.59
CA ASP A 236 12.29 -17.61 -29.90
C ASP A 236 13.70 -17.23 -30.32
N THR A 237 13.84 -16.20 -31.17
CA THR A 237 15.13 -15.80 -31.74
C THR A 237 15.64 -14.44 -31.28
N GLY A 238 14.87 -13.67 -30.51
CA GLY A 238 15.20 -12.30 -30.09
C GLY A 238 15.27 -11.29 -31.23
N LEU A 239 14.78 -11.65 -32.41
CA LEU A 239 14.79 -10.79 -33.59
C LEU A 239 13.57 -9.87 -33.60
N ILE A 240 13.71 -8.73 -34.26
CA ILE A 240 12.60 -7.87 -34.64
C ILE A 240 12.36 -8.07 -36.13
N HIS A 241 11.20 -8.59 -36.50
CA HIS A 241 10.81 -8.83 -37.89
C HIS A 241 10.10 -7.61 -38.46
N ARG A 242 10.43 -7.26 -39.71
CA ARG A 242 9.78 -6.20 -40.47
C ARG A 242 8.88 -6.82 -41.52
N ILE A 243 7.61 -6.42 -41.55
CA ILE A 243 6.54 -7.04 -42.34
C ILE A 243 5.80 -5.95 -43.12
N ASP A 244 5.49 -6.19 -44.40
CA ASP A 244 4.71 -5.24 -45.21
C ASP A 244 3.20 -5.31 -44.91
N ALA A 245 2.42 -4.38 -45.45
CA ALA A 245 0.96 -4.33 -45.26
C ALA A 245 0.19 -5.55 -45.79
N ASN A 246 0.83 -6.44 -46.56
CA ASN A 246 0.24 -7.68 -47.07
C ASN A 246 0.69 -8.91 -46.26
N GLY A 247 1.49 -8.73 -45.20
CA GLY A 247 1.99 -9.82 -44.37
C GLY A 247 3.28 -10.46 -44.89
N VAL A 248 3.96 -9.85 -45.86
CA VAL A 248 5.23 -10.36 -46.40
C VAL A 248 6.38 -9.91 -45.50
N LEU A 249 7.18 -10.88 -45.04
CA LEU A 249 8.44 -10.62 -44.33
C LEU A 249 9.46 -9.95 -45.26
N LEU A 250 9.94 -8.77 -44.88
CA LEU A 250 10.87 -7.97 -45.66
C LEU A 250 12.31 -8.10 -45.18
N ASP A 251 12.54 -7.91 -43.87
CA ASP A 251 13.86 -7.94 -43.25
C ASP A 251 13.75 -8.17 -41.73
N ARG A 252 14.87 -8.23 -41.02
CA ARG A 252 14.95 -8.40 -39.58
C ARG A 252 16.07 -7.55 -38.96
N PHE A 253 15.88 -7.17 -37.70
CA PHE A 253 16.90 -6.53 -36.88
C PHE A 253 17.28 -7.44 -35.71
N ASP A 254 18.59 -7.55 -35.43
CA ASP A 254 19.14 -8.38 -34.35
C ASP A 254 19.78 -7.49 -33.29
N HIS A 255 19.11 -7.33 -32.14
CA HIS A 255 19.66 -6.58 -31.03
C HIS A 255 20.97 -7.20 -30.52
N GLY A 256 21.02 -8.53 -30.41
CA GLY A 256 22.19 -9.24 -29.89
C GLY A 256 23.45 -8.99 -30.70
N VAL A 257 23.33 -8.91 -32.03
CA VAL A 257 24.47 -8.71 -32.95
C VAL A 257 24.72 -7.24 -33.27
N ALA A 258 23.68 -6.43 -33.49
CA ALA A 258 23.83 -5.04 -33.92
C ALA A 258 23.62 -4.02 -32.78
N GLY A 259 22.67 -4.27 -31.88
CA GLY A 259 22.34 -3.38 -30.76
C GLY A 259 23.42 -3.35 -29.68
N ARG A 260 23.76 -4.51 -29.13
CA ARG A 260 24.73 -4.63 -28.03
C ARG A 260 26.07 -3.91 -28.31
N PRO A 261 26.72 -4.10 -29.48
CA PRO A 261 27.98 -3.41 -29.75
C PRO A 261 27.87 -1.89 -29.84
N ALA A 262 26.70 -1.34 -30.16
CA ALA A 262 26.49 0.11 -30.22
C ALA A 262 26.55 0.79 -28.85
N HIS A 263 26.43 0.02 -27.77
CA HIS A 263 26.65 0.46 -26.39
C HIS A 263 27.88 -0.19 -25.74
N GLY A 264 28.84 -0.66 -26.54
CA GLY A 264 30.10 -1.23 -26.05
C GLY A 264 29.98 -2.60 -25.36
N LEU A 265 28.83 -3.26 -25.50
CA LEU A 265 28.62 -4.62 -25.02
C LEU A 265 29.10 -5.64 -26.06
N ALA A 266 29.47 -6.84 -25.60
CA ALA A 266 29.86 -7.92 -26.51
C ALA A 266 28.65 -8.37 -27.36
N PRO A 267 28.83 -8.58 -28.68
CA PRO A 267 27.77 -9.14 -29.51
C PRO A 267 27.41 -10.54 -29.01
N LEU A 268 26.12 -10.86 -29.03
CA LEU A 268 25.55 -12.13 -28.62
C LEU A 268 24.65 -12.64 -29.75
N ALA A 269 25.09 -13.69 -30.43
CA ALA A 269 24.28 -14.37 -31.43
C ALA A 269 23.29 -15.32 -30.74
N ASP A 270 22.20 -15.63 -31.44
CA ASP A 270 21.26 -16.67 -31.05
C ASP A 270 21.96 -18.00 -30.79
N ASP A 271 21.56 -18.69 -29.71
CA ASP A 271 22.08 -20.02 -29.40
C ASP A 271 21.38 -21.12 -30.19
N GLY A 272 20.27 -20.79 -30.88
CA GLY A 272 19.53 -21.70 -31.73
C GLY A 272 18.80 -22.79 -30.95
N LEU A 273 18.51 -22.54 -29.66
CA LEU A 273 17.60 -23.37 -28.90
C LEU A 273 16.22 -23.35 -29.56
N VAL A 274 15.54 -24.49 -29.52
CA VAL A 274 14.18 -24.65 -30.05
C VAL A 274 13.35 -25.44 -29.05
N MET A 275 12.06 -25.16 -29.01
CA MET A 275 11.10 -25.92 -28.21
C MET A 275 10.91 -27.33 -28.81
N ASP A 276 11.54 -28.34 -28.21
CA ASP A 276 11.43 -29.74 -28.63
C ASP A 276 10.36 -30.48 -27.82
N ILE A 277 9.08 -30.30 -28.18
CA ILE A 277 7.95 -30.89 -27.46
C ILE A 277 7.88 -32.42 -27.54
N GLU A 278 8.66 -33.06 -28.43
CA GLU A 278 8.78 -34.52 -28.47
C GLU A 278 9.92 -35.05 -27.59
N GLY A 279 10.85 -34.17 -27.21
CA GLY A 279 12.04 -34.49 -26.43
C GLY A 279 11.75 -34.58 -24.93
N ALA A 280 12.33 -35.58 -24.27
CA ALA A 280 12.16 -35.81 -22.83
C ALA A 280 12.71 -34.68 -21.92
N ALA A 281 13.40 -33.69 -22.49
CA ALA A 281 13.89 -32.51 -21.78
C ALA A 281 12.84 -31.38 -21.71
N PHE A 282 11.81 -31.42 -22.55
CA PHE A 282 10.72 -30.45 -22.51
C PHE A 282 9.83 -30.70 -21.29
N ASP A 283 9.48 -29.62 -20.59
CA ASP A 283 8.56 -29.61 -19.47
C ASP A 283 7.62 -28.39 -19.60
N SER A 284 6.33 -28.67 -19.77
CA SER A 284 5.30 -27.64 -19.91
C SER A 284 5.26 -26.68 -18.72
N GLU A 285 5.66 -27.08 -17.51
CA GLU A 285 5.66 -26.21 -16.32
C GLU A 285 6.97 -25.43 -16.13
N ASP A 286 7.98 -25.66 -16.98
CA ASP A 286 9.30 -25.03 -16.92
C ASP A 286 9.57 -24.18 -18.18
N PRO A 287 9.38 -22.84 -18.10
CA PRO A 287 9.65 -21.92 -19.20
C PRO A 287 11.09 -21.95 -19.74
N ASP A 288 12.08 -22.42 -18.96
CA ASP A 288 13.45 -22.58 -19.45
C ASP A 288 13.56 -23.67 -20.53
N SER A 289 12.60 -24.59 -20.58
CA SER A 289 12.52 -25.64 -21.60
C SER A 289 11.79 -25.20 -22.88
N TRP A 290 11.24 -23.98 -22.91
CA TRP A 290 10.37 -23.51 -23.99
C TRP A 290 11.12 -22.92 -25.18
N GLY A 291 12.46 -22.93 -25.17
CA GLY A 291 13.26 -22.44 -26.31
C GLY A 291 13.35 -20.92 -26.41
N TYR A 292 12.97 -20.16 -25.39
CA TYR A 292 13.23 -18.72 -25.37
C TYR A 292 14.71 -18.43 -25.57
N THR A 293 15.04 -17.47 -26.46
CA THR A 293 16.43 -17.03 -26.62
C THR A 293 16.98 -16.40 -25.33
N GLN A 294 18.31 -16.20 -25.27
CA GLN A 294 19.00 -15.65 -24.11
C GLN A 294 18.43 -14.29 -23.66
N ASP A 295 18.28 -14.10 -22.34
CA ASP A 295 17.68 -12.89 -21.74
C ASP A 295 18.31 -11.59 -22.26
N GLU A 296 19.64 -11.55 -22.41
CA GLU A 296 20.37 -10.34 -22.80
C GLU A 296 20.18 -9.93 -24.27
N ARG A 297 19.44 -10.72 -25.06
CA ARG A 297 19.05 -10.38 -26.43
C ARG A 297 17.55 -10.56 -26.71
N ARG A 298 16.79 -11.09 -25.76
CA ARG A 298 15.36 -11.34 -25.90
C ARG A 298 14.61 -10.01 -25.96
N VAL A 299 14.07 -9.70 -27.13
CA VAL A 299 13.23 -8.52 -27.32
C VAL A 299 11.82 -8.86 -26.90
N TRP A 300 11.28 -8.11 -25.93
CA TRP A 300 9.92 -8.34 -25.43
C TRP A 300 8.91 -7.46 -26.16
N SER A 301 9.07 -6.15 -26.08
CA SER A 301 8.14 -5.17 -26.66
C SER A 301 8.74 -4.35 -27.79
N VAL A 302 7.88 -3.81 -28.66
CA VAL A 302 8.22 -2.95 -29.79
C VAL A 302 7.19 -1.84 -29.95
N ALA A 303 7.64 -0.59 -30.10
CA ALA A 303 6.76 0.54 -30.35
C ALA A 303 7.36 1.51 -31.36
N TYR A 304 6.62 1.81 -32.42
CA TYR A 304 7.03 2.82 -33.37
C TYR A 304 6.68 4.23 -32.89
N HIS A 305 7.67 5.12 -32.80
CA HIS A 305 7.44 6.51 -32.45
C HIS A 305 8.46 7.45 -33.09
N GLY A 306 7.99 8.51 -33.74
CA GLY A 306 8.83 9.61 -34.22
C GLY A 306 9.93 9.20 -35.22
N GLY A 307 9.68 8.17 -36.05
CA GLY A 307 10.65 7.64 -37.01
C GLY A 307 11.71 6.72 -36.40
N ARG A 308 11.48 6.22 -35.19
CA ARG A 308 12.31 5.19 -34.54
C ARG A 308 11.42 4.07 -34.04
N LEU A 309 11.95 2.87 -34.04
CA LEU A 309 11.37 1.72 -33.38
C LEU A 309 12.03 1.60 -32.00
N TYR A 310 11.26 1.83 -30.95
CA TYR A 310 11.63 1.59 -29.57
C TYR A 310 11.35 0.14 -29.22
N TYR A 311 12.20 -0.47 -28.38
CA TYR A 311 12.03 -1.85 -27.98
C TYR A 311 12.68 -2.13 -26.63
N SER A 312 12.18 -3.13 -25.90
CA SER A 312 12.72 -3.57 -24.62
C SER A 312 13.51 -4.87 -24.77
N VAL A 313 14.54 -5.04 -23.94
CA VAL A 313 15.40 -6.23 -23.93
C VAL A 313 15.58 -6.74 -22.51
N GLY A 314 15.35 -8.05 -22.36
CA GLY A 314 15.58 -8.82 -21.14
C GLY A 314 14.75 -8.42 -19.92
N GLU A 315 14.88 -9.18 -18.84
CA GLU A 315 14.16 -8.95 -17.58
C GLU A 315 14.64 -7.70 -16.83
N LYS A 316 15.84 -7.19 -17.13
CA LYS A 316 16.30 -5.89 -16.61
C LYS A 316 15.63 -4.69 -17.29
N ALA A 317 14.79 -4.94 -18.30
CA ALA A 317 14.10 -3.93 -19.07
C ALA A 317 15.05 -2.83 -19.55
N GLU A 318 16.06 -3.22 -20.33
CA GLU A 318 16.85 -2.25 -21.09
C GLU A 318 16.02 -1.77 -22.27
N LEU A 319 15.89 -0.46 -22.39
CA LEU A 319 15.12 0.19 -23.43
C LEU A 319 16.06 0.74 -24.48
N TRP A 320 15.77 0.40 -25.72
CA TRP A 320 16.59 0.70 -26.89
C TRP A 320 15.74 1.29 -28.00
N SER A 321 16.39 1.88 -28.98
CA SER A 321 15.72 2.29 -30.21
C SER A 321 16.62 2.13 -31.44
N VAL A 322 16.02 1.89 -32.59
CA VAL A 322 16.70 1.91 -33.90
C VAL A 322 15.90 2.79 -34.86
N GLY A 323 16.58 3.59 -35.68
CA GLY A 323 15.92 4.45 -36.65
C GLY A 323 15.19 3.65 -37.72
N VAL A 324 14.07 4.18 -38.19
CA VAL A 324 13.29 3.63 -39.30
C VAL A 324 13.33 4.65 -40.43
N ALA A 325 13.89 4.25 -41.57
CA ALA A 325 13.97 5.09 -42.75
C ALA A 325 12.60 5.29 -43.40
N ARG A 326 12.49 6.23 -44.34
CA ARG A 326 11.21 6.54 -45.02
C ARG A 326 10.60 5.38 -45.80
N ASP A 327 11.43 4.42 -46.23
CA ASP A 327 10.96 3.21 -46.88
C ASP A 327 10.62 2.11 -45.87
N GLY A 328 10.73 2.38 -44.57
CA GLY A 328 10.53 1.46 -43.45
C GLY A 328 11.74 0.62 -43.08
N SER A 329 12.88 0.77 -43.76
CA SER A 329 14.09 -0.02 -43.45
C SER A 329 14.79 0.43 -42.17
N PHE A 330 15.46 -0.49 -41.47
CA PHE A 330 16.25 -0.15 -40.28
C PHE A 330 17.44 0.72 -40.67
N ALA A 331 17.63 1.86 -40.00
CA ALA A 331 18.66 2.84 -40.32
C ALA A 331 20.07 2.45 -39.81
N GLY A 332 20.21 1.32 -39.11
CA GLY A 332 21.49 0.81 -38.63
C GLY A 332 22.13 1.65 -37.51
N ASP A 333 21.33 2.43 -36.79
CA ASP A 333 21.73 3.33 -35.70
C ASP A 333 21.08 2.93 -34.35
N PRO A 334 21.25 1.67 -33.91
CA PRO A 334 20.71 1.26 -32.63
C PRO A 334 21.34 2.07 -31.50
N ARG A 335 20.50 2.42 -30.53
CA ARG A 335 20.83 3.31 -29.44
C ARG A 335 20.21 2.79 -28.16
N TRP A 336 21.00 2.75 -27.10
CA TRP A 336 20.47 2.59 -25.76
C TRP A 336 19.74 3.87 -25.35
N GLU A 337 18.51 3.73 -24.87
CA GLU A 337 17.67 4.84 -24.42
C GLU A 337 17.75 4.99 -22.90
N LEU A 338 17.48 3.92 -22.15
CA LEU A 338 17.57 3.87 -20.69
C LEU A 338 17.55 2.42 -20.18
N THR A 339 17.88 2.22 -18.91
CA THR A 339 17.55 0.98 -18.18
C THR A 339 16.52 1.34 -17.13
N VAL A 340 15.39 0.62 -17.10
CA VAL A 340 14.27 0.95 -16.22
C VAL A 340 14.70 0.88 -14.76
N LYS A 341 14.40 1.93 -13.97
CA LYS A 341 14.60 1.94 -12.52
C LYS A 341 13.31 1.49 -11.82
N ALA A 342 13.27 0.20 -11.47
CA ALA A 342 12.13 -0.46 -10.81
C ALA A 342 12.54 -1.07 -9.45
N ASP A 343 11.55 -1.46 -8.64
CA ASP A 343 11.74 -2.23 -7.41
C ASP A 343 12.18 -3.68 -7.74
N ASN A 344 11.76 -4.21 -8.90
CA ASN A 344 12.10 -5.54 -9.38
C ASN A 344 12.53 -5.51 -10.86
N ASP A 345 13.49 -6.35 -11.21
CA ASP A 345 13.89 -6.61 -12.60
C ASP A 345 12.81 -7.52 -13.22
N HIS A 346 11.92 -6.91 -14.01
CA HIS A 346 10.89 -7.58 -14.77
C HIS A 346 10.87 -7.06 -16.22
N ALA A 347 10.55 -7.96 -17.15
CA ALA A 347 10.44 -7.64 -18.57
C ALA A 347 9.39 -6.54 -18.80
N VAL A 348 9.73 -5.56 -19.63
CA VAL A 348 8.76 -4.59 -20.15
C VAL A 348 8.13 -5.21 -21.40
N THR A 349 6.87 -5.60 -21.31
CA THR A 349 6.17 -6.29 -22.38
C THR A 349 5.35 -5.36 -23.28
N ASP A 350 5.30 -4.06 -22.94
CA ASP A 350 4.59 -3.07 -23.77
C ASP A 350 5.09 -1.63 -23.53
N ILE A 351 5.03 -0.80 -24.58
CA ILE A 351 5.50 0.59 -24.64
C ILE A 351 4.48 1.46 -25.40
N ALA A 352 3.99 2.53 -24.78
CA ALA A 352 3.17 3.54 -25.45
C ALA A 352 3.76 4.95 -25.34
N PHE A 353 3.40 5.83 -26.27
CA PHE A 353 3.81 7.24 -26.27
C PHE A 353 2.61 8.18 -26.35
N ASP A 354 2.58 9.20 -25.50
CA ASP A 354 1.55 10.24 -25.60
C ASP A 354 1.90 11.33 -26.61
N ILE A 355 0.90 12.17 -26.93
CA ILE A 355 1.08 13.28 -27.89
C ILE A 355 2.08 14.35 -27.42
N SER A 356 2.47 14.33 -26.14
CA SER A 356 3.49 15.22 -25.58
C SER A 356 4.89 14.59 -25.64
N GLY A 357 5.00 13.34 -26.09
CA GLY A 357 6.25 12.59 -26.18
C GLY A 357 6.68 11.95 -24.85
N PHE A 358 5.77 11.78 -23.89
CA PHE A 358 6.06 10.95 -22.72
C PHE A 358 5.95 9.48 -23.08
N MET A 359 6.83 8.68 -22.51
CA MET A 359 6.92 7.24 -22.73
C MET A 359 6.35 6.50 -21.52
N TYR A 360 5.47 5.54 -21.78
CA TYR A 360 4.80 4.73 -20.78
C TYR A 360 5.24 3.28 -20.95
N LEU A 361 5.55 2.59 -19.85
CA LEU A 361 6.08 1.22 -19.87
C LEU A 361 5.29 0.33 -18.91
N ALA A 362 4.90 -0.87 -19.35
CA ALA A 362 4.27 -1.89 -18.50
C ALA A 362 5.23 -3.06 -18.28
N GLN A 363 5.43 -3.44 -17.03
CA GLN A 363 6.14 -4.67 -16.69
C GLN A 363 5.16 -5.83 -16.52
N ARG A 364 5.55 -7.00 -17.03
CA ARG A 364 4.94 -8.29 -16.69
C ARG A 364 5.87 -9.04 -15.75
N GLY A 365 5.32 -9.67 -14.72
CA GLY A 365 6.12 -10.54 -13.86
C GLY A 365 6.65 -11.78 -14.62
N PRO A 366 7.51 -12.58 -13.97
CA PRO A 366 8.13 -13.75 -14.61
C PRO A 366 7.08 -14.72 -15.16
N VAL A 367 7.35 -15.28 -16.34
CA VAL A 367 6.48 -16.29 -16.97
C VAL A 367 6.44 -17.54 -16.09
N GLU A 368 5.25 -18.10 -15.91
CA GLU A 368 5.00 -19.38 -15.23
C GLU A 368 4.04 -20.22 -16.10
N ASN A 369 3.87 -21.48 -15.78
CA ASN A 369 2.77 -22.29 -16.31
C ASN A 369 2.42 -23.37 -15.31
N ARG A 370 1.45 -23.10 -14.43
CA ARG A 370 0.94 -24.14 -13.55
C ARG A 370 0.13 -25.11 -14.38
N TYR A 371 0.36 -26.40 -14.18
CA TYR A 371 -0.38 -27.40 -14.95
C TYR A 371 -1.90 -27.34 -14.74
N ASP A 372 -2.39 -26.81 -13.62
CA ASP A 372 -3.83 -26.58 -13.39
C ASP A 372 -4.37 -25.28 -14.00
N TYR A 373 -3.58 -24.58 -14.81
CA TYR A 373 -3.91 -23.30 -15.44
C TYR A 373 -4.20 -22.17 -14.43
N SER A 374 -3.80 -22.31 -13.17
CA SER A 374 -4.03 -21.27 -12.15
C SER A 374 -3.12 -20.05 -12.32
N ARG A 375 -1.95 -20.20 -12.95
CA ARG A 375 -0.99 -19.11 -13.12
C ARG A 375 -0.14 -19.24 -14.38
N PHE A 376 -0.05 -18.14 -15.13
CA PHE A 376 0.85 -17.96 -16.29
C PHE A 376 1.91 -16.88 -16.09
N ALA A 377 1.79 -16.04 -15.06
CA ALA A 377 2.83 -15.10 -14.69
C ALA A 377 2.77 -14.76 -13.20
N GLY A 378 3.92 -14.39 -12.63
CA GLY A 378 3.96 -13.82 -11.28
C GLY A 378 3.24 -12.47 -11.22
N THR A 379 2.26 -12.32 -10.32
CA THR A 379 1.58 -11.03 -10.07
C THR A 379 2.06 -10.39 -8.77
N GLY A 380 1.72 -9.12 -8.53
CA GLY A 380 2.02 -8.42 -7.26
C GLY A 380 3.34 -7.66 -7.24
N THR A 381 4.10 -7.69 -8.33
CA THR A 381 5.40 -7.02 -8.46
C THR A 381 5.56 -6.20 -9.74
N GLY A 382 4.65 -6.33 -10.70
CA GLY A 382 4.66 -5.57 -11.97
C GLY A 382 4.29 -4.10 -11.79
N GLU A 383 5.08 -3.22 -12.40
CA GLU A 383 4.93 -1.77 -12.32
C GLU A 383 4.52 -1.15 -13.66
N VAL A 384 3.97 0.07 -13.60
CA VAL A 384 3.71 0.90 -14.79
C VAL A 384 4.36 2.25 -14.60
N PHE A 385 5.22 2.62 -15.54
CA PHE A 385 6.06 3.80 -15.46
C PHE A 385 5.67 4.88 -16.47
N ARG A 386 6.03 6.12 -16.14
CA ARG A 386 6.06 7.25 -17.08
C ARG A 386 7.40 7.96 -17.04
N TYR A 387 8.02 8.04 -18.21
CA TYR A 387 9.24 8.77 -18.50
C TYR A 387 8.94 10.00 -19.36
N TRP A 388 9.75 11.04 -19.18
CA TRP A 388 9.76 12.22 -20.04
C TRP A 388 11.21 12.60 -20.33
N ARG A 389 11.42 13.34 -21.41
CA ARG A 389 12.76 13.83 -21.74
C ARG A 389 13.24 14.86 -20.73
N GLU A 390 14.51 14.82 -20.41
CA GLU A 390 15.18 15.87 -19.64
C GLU A 390 15.05 17.22 -20.38
N ASN A 391 14.91 18.31 -19.62
CA ASN A 391 14.81 19.63 -20.22
C ASN A 391 15.35 20.71 -19.26
N PRO A 392 16.54 21.28 -19.54
CA PRO A 392 17.45 20.89 -20.63
C PRO A 392 18.02 19.47 -20.41
N ASP A 393 18.45 18.82 -21.49
CA ASP A 393 19.24 17.58 -21.40
C ASP A 393 20.47 17.83 -20.50
N ASP A 394 20.67 17.02 -19.46
CA ASP A 394 21.85 17.12 -18.61
C ASP A 394 23.02 16.39 -19.29
N PRO A 395 24.10 17.07 -19.70
CA PRO A 395 25.23 16.39 -20.32
C PRO A 395 25.97 15.42 -19.37
N ALA A 396 25.64 15.41 -18.07
CA ALA A 396 26.18 14.46 -17.09
C ALA A 396 25.41 13.14 -17.01
N THR A 397 24.17 13.08 -17.53
CA THR A 397 23.39 11.85 -17.67
C THR A 397 23.55 11.32 -19.09
N GLU A 398 23.72 9.99 -19.22
CA GLU A 398 23.88 9.37 -20.53
C GLU A 398 22.55 9.30 -21.31
N SER A 399 21.44 9.15 -20.59
CA SER A 399 20.09 9.10 -21.16
C SER A 399 19.52 10.51 -21.34
N ILE A 400 18.74 10.69 -22.41
CA ILE A 400 17.92 11.90 -22.61
C ILE A 400 16.60 11.83 -21.83
N TRP A 401 16.31 10.69 -21.19
CA TRP A 401 15.12 10.46 -20.39
C TRP A 401 15.48 10.64 -18.91
N VAL A 402 14.52 11.13 -18.13
CA VAL A 402 14.72 11.23 -16.68
C VAL A 402 15.10 9.87 -16.07
N GLU A 403 16.12 9.87 -15.20
CA GLU A 403 16.60 8.64 -14.56
C GLU A 403 15.53 7.98 -13.66
N MET A 404 14.80 8.79 -12.90
CA MET A 404 13.75 8.31 -11.99
C MET A 404 12.37 8.57 -12.60
N PRO A 405 11.65 7.53 -13.06
CA PRO A 405 10.33 7.70 -13.63
C PRO A 405 9.29 8.08 -12.57
N GLN A 406 8.12 8.49 -13.05
CA GLN A 406 6.91 8.43 -12.25
C GLN A 406 6.26 7.06 -12.36
N ASP A 407 5.52 6.69 -11.32
CA ASP A 407 4.93 5.36 -11.16
C ASP A 407 3.41 5.48 -10.94
N TYR A 408 2.64 4.50 -11.43
CA TYR A 408 1.20 4.41 -11.29
C TYR A 408 0.76 3.33 -10.30
N ALA A 409 -0.32 3.60 -9.58
CA ALA A 409 -0.98 2.58 -8.77
C ALA A 409 -1.77 1.62 -9.69
N VAL A 410 -1.44 0.33 -9.62
CA VAL A 410 -2.11 -0.73 -10.39
C VAL A 410 -2.78 -1.72 -9.44
N GLY A 411 -4.11 -1.76 -9.46
CA GLY A 411 -4.94 -2.58 -8.57
C GLY A 411 -4.97 -2.13 -7.10
N PHE A 412 -5.98 -2.56 -6.36
CA PHE A 412 -6.14 -2.36 -4.92
C PHE A 412 -5.28 -3.25 -4.01
N PRO A 413 -4.74 -4.41 -4.43
CA PRO A 413 -3.82 -5.20 -3.63
C PRO A 413 -2.66 -4.38 -3.05
N GLN A 414 -2.11 -4.83 -1.93
CA GLN A 414 -1.05 -4.13 -1.22
C GLN A 414 0.16 -3.89 -2.15
N GLY A 415 0.65 -2.65 -2.20
CA GLY A 415 1.77 -2.24 -3.07
C GLY A 415 1.32 -1.64 -4.40
N ASN A 416 0.09 -1.95 -4.85
CA ASN A 416 -0.48 -1.46 -6.11
C ASN A 416 0.43 -1.77 -7.32
N ARG A 417 0.84 -3.04 -7.44
CA ARG A 417 1.81 -3.61 -8.38
C ARG A 417 1.25 -4.77 -9.21
N GLN A 418 -0.02 -4.66 -9.62
CA GLN A 418 -0.73 -5.76 -10.28
C GLN A 418 -0.61 -5.76 -11.81
N SER A 419 0.36 -5.07 -12.41
CA SER A 419 0.45 -5.01 -13.87
C SER A 419 0.60 -6.41 -14.49
N ALA A 420 -0.19 -6.67 -15.52
CA ALA A 420 -0.13 -7.90 -16.33
C ALA A 420 0.67 -7.71 -17.63
N GLY A 421 1.20 -6.51 -17.88
CA GLY A 421 2.16 -6.26 -18.96
C GLY A 421 1.66 -5.49 -20.17
N GLY A 422 0.37 -5.17 -20.28
CA GLY A 422 -0.18 -4.33 -21.36
C GLY A 422 -0.55 -2.92 -20.88
N LEU A 423 -0.40 -1.93 -21.77
CA LEU A 423 -0.84 -0.56 -21.59
C LEU A 423 -1.09 0.15 -22.93
N ASP A 424 -2.01 1.09 -22.94
CA ASP A 424 -2.10 2.06 -24.04
C ASP A 424 -2.78 3.35 -23.53
N LEU A 425 -2.93 4.33 -24.42
CA LEU A 425 -3.49 5.62 -24.12
C LEU A 425 -4.88 5.76 -24.74
N GLN A 426 -5.78 6.40 -24.01
CA GLN A 426 -7.15 6.65 -24.43
C GLN A 426 -7.42 8.15 -24.43
N TYR A 427 -8.47 8.54 -25.15
CA TYR A 427 -9.06 9.87 -25.04
C TYR A 427 -9.39 10.24 -23.58
N GLY A 428 -9.68 11.53 -23.36
CA GLY A 428 -10.20 12.03 -22.09
C GLY A 428 -11.61 11.52 -21.79
N TYR A 429 -12.00 11.61 -20.53
CA TYR A 429 -13.36 11.34 -20.08
C TYR A 429 -13.91 12.53 -19.30
N ASP A 430 -15.18 12.87 -19.55
CA ASP A 430 -15.86 13.93 -18.81
C ASP A 430 -16.23 13.48 -17.37
N ALA A 431 -16.86 14.38 -16.61
CA ALA A 431 -17.26 14.11 -15.23
C ALA A 431 -18.33 12.99 -15.10
N ASP A 432 -19.07 12.72 -16.17
CA ASP A 432 -20.08 11.67 -16.24
C ASP A 432 -19.49 10.35 -16.79
N GLY A 433 -18.19 10.32 -17.08
CA GLY A 433 -17.50 9.16 -17.63
C GLY A 433 -17.83 8.93 -19.11
N ASN A 434 -18.25 9.95 -19.85
CA ASN A 434 -18.36 9.84 -21.31
C ASN A 434 -17.02 10.18 -21.97
N LEU A 435 -16.69 9.41 -23.00
CA LEU A 435 -15.48 9.60 -23.80
C LEU A 435 -15.51 10.96 -24.52
N ASP A 436 -14.47 11.75 -24.32
CA ASP A 436 -14.23 13.01 -25.03
C ASP A 436 -13.13 12.83 -26.07
N ALA A 437 -13.53 12.44 -27.28
CA ALA A 437 -12.64 12.24 -28.43
C ALA A 437 -11.97 13.54 -28.94
N SER A 438 -12.19 14.69 -28.29
CA SER A 438 -11.45 15.94 -28.56
C SER A 438 -10.16 16.05 -27.75
N VAL A 439 -10.02 15.29 -26.66
CA VAL A 439 -8.83 15.28 -25.80
C VAL A 439 -8.09 13.97 -25.98
N CYS A 440 -6.95 14.00 -26.66
CA CYS A 440 -6.13 12.82 -26.90
C CYS A 440 -5.25 12.48 -25.70
N THR A 441 -5.05 11.17 -25.47
CA THR A 441 -4.08 10.59 -24.54
C THR A 441 -4.13 11.15 -23.11
N GLU A 442 -5.29 11.57 -22.62
CA GLU A 442 -5.48 12.06 -21.24
C GLU A 442 -5.71 10.90 -20.26
N THR A 443 -5.99 9.70 -20.78
CA THR A 443 -6.27 8.52 -19.98
C THR A 443 -5.26 7.41 -20.29
N LEU A 444 -4.73 6.78 -19.25
CA LEU A 444 -3.87 5.60 -19.33
C LEU A 444 -4.71 4.35 -19.07
N VAL A 445 -4.65 3.42 -20.01
CA VAL A 445 -5.24 2.08 -19.95
C VAL A 445 -4.11 1.10 -19.65
N LYS A 446 -4.35 0.11 -18.79
CA LYS A 446 -3.35 -0.90 -18.44
C LYS A 446 -4.03 -2.19 -17.99
N THR A 447 -3.43 -3.33 -18.34
CA THR A 447 -3.90 -4.64 -17.92
C THR A 447 -3.34 -5.05 -16.57
N ALA A 448 -4.13 -5.80 -15.81
CA ALA A 448 -3.78 -6.25 -14.48
C ALA A 448 -4.72 -7.31 -13.91
N ASP A 449 -4.19 -8.08 -12.96
CA ASP A 449 -4.91 -9.12 -12.23
C ASP A 449 -5.38 -8.64 -10.85
N LYS A 450 -6.45 -9.25 -10.34
CA LYS A 450 -6.95 -9.01 -8.97
C LYS A 450 -7.12 -7.52 -8.67
N LEU A 451 -7.59 -6.77 -9.67
CA LEU A 451 -7.61 -5.31 -9.70
C LEU A 451 -8.33 -4.70 -8.52
N ARG A 452 -9.37 -5.38 -8.01
CA ARG A 452 -10.21 -4.90 -6.90
C ARG A 452 -10.13 -5.77 -5.65
N ASP A 453 -9.19 -6.73 -5.60
CA ASP A 453 -9.03 -7.58 -4.43
C ASP A 453 -8.27 -6.84 -3.32
N ASN A 454 -9.00 -6.44 -2.28
CA ASN A 454 -8.37 -5.96 -1.06
C ASN A 454 -9.29 -6.23 0.14
N PRO A 455 -8.97 -7.23 0.98
CA PRO A 455 -9.79 -7.57 2.14
C PRO A 455 -9.99 -6.42 3.13
N ALA A 456 -9.06 -5.46 3.21
CA ALA A 456 -9.17 -4.29 4.09
C ALA A 456 -10.09 -3.19 3.52
N LEU A 457 -10.34 -3.20 2.21
CA LEU A 457 -11.21 -2.24 1.51
C LEU A 457 -12.49 -2.88 0.95
N ALA A 458 -12.71 -4.17 1.17
CA ALA A 458 -13.82 -4.93 0.62
C ALA A 458 -15.19 -4.24 0.82
N GLU A 459 -15.47 -3.70 2.01
CA GLU A 459 -16.73 -2.99 2.29
C GLU A 459 -16.86 -1.67 1.47
N GLN A 460 -15.75 -0.95 1.25
CA GLN A 460 -15.76 0.27 0.43
C GLN A 460 -15.90 -0.05 -1.06
N LEU A 461 -15.30 -1.15 -1.51
CA LEU A 461 -15.34 -1.60 -2.90
C LEU A 461 -16.65 -2.27 -3.27
N ALA A 462 -17.37 -2.86 -2.31
CA ALA A 462 -18.64 -3.55 -2.53
C ALA A 462 -19.66 -2.68 -3.27
N GLY A 463 -19.71 -1.38 -2.99
CA GLY A 463 -20.62 -0.44 -3.67
C GLY A 463 -20.32 -0.21 -5.16
N GLY A 464 -19.09 -0.51 -5.61
CA GLY A 464 -18.65 -0.36 -7.00
C GLY A 464 -18.68 -1.66 -7.81
N GLY A 465 -19.12 -2.79 -7.26
CA GLY A 465 -19.18 -4.10 -7.93
C GLY A 465 -18.22 -5.17 -7.37
N PRO A 466 -18.06 -6.30 -8.08
CA PRO A 466 -17.22 -7.44 -7.70
C PRO A 466 -15.77 -7.09 -7.33
N LEU A 467 -15.17 -7.91 -6.45
CA LEU A 467 -13.78 -7.76 -5.98
C LEU A 467 -12.77 -8.53 -6.82
N ALA A 468 -13.13 -9.73 -7.28
CA ALA A 468 -12.36 -10.46 -8.28
C ALA A 468 -12.58 -9.73 -9.62
N VAL A 469 -11.55 -9.05 -10.11
CA VAL A 469 -11.57 -8.40 -11.41
C VAL A 469 -10.21 -8.60 -12.04
N HIS A 470 -10.19 -9.26 -13.19
CA HIS A 470 -9.00 -9.50 -14.01
C HIS A 470 -9.27 -8.85 -15.35
N GLY A 471 -8.52 -7.80 -15.68
CA GLY A 471 -8.75 -7.12 -16.95
C GLY A 471 -8.00 -5.80 -17.00
N VAL A 472 -8.74 -4.72 -17.13
CA VAL A 472 -8.18 -3.40 -17.44
C VAL A 472 -8.48 -2.39 -16.33
N GLN A 473 -7.47 -1.59 -15.98
CA GLN A 473 -7.63 -0.38 -15.16
C GLN A 473 -7.45 0.88 -16.01
N ILE A 474 -8.52 1.66 -16.14
CA ILE A 474 -8.54 2.94 -16.85
C ILE A 474 -8.30 4.08 -15.83
N THR A 475 -7.27 4.90 -16.04
CA THR A 475 -6.86 5.94 -15.06
C THR A 475 -6.40 7.21 -15.77
N PRO A 476 -6.85 8.42 -15.36
CA PRO A 476 -6.30 9.66 -15.89
C PRO A 476 -4.77 9.73 -15.76
N THR A 477 -4.06 10.13 -16.82
CA THR A 477 -2.58 10.15 -16.88
C THR A 477 -1.96 11.06 -15.82
N ALA A 478 -2.70 12.06 -15.32
CA ALA A 478 -2.24 12.95 -14.26
C ALA A 478 -2.11 12.26 -12.88
N LEU A 479 -2.77 11.11 -12.67
CA LEU A 479 -2.89 10.43 -11.37
C LEU A 479 -1.74 9.45 -11.07
N VAL A 480 -0.51 9.96 -11.11
CA VAL A 480 0.70 9.23 -10.68
C VAL A 480 0.78 9.12 -9.15
N LYS A 481 1.51 8.14 -8.61
CA LYS A 481 1.69 7.99 -7.16
C LYS A 481 2.31 9.26 -6.55
N PRO A 482 1.85 9.70 -5.36
CA PRO A 482 0.86 9.05 -4.49
C PRO A 482 -0.60 9.52 -4.70
N ALA A 483 -0.91 10.28 -5.76
CA ALA A 483 -2.20 10.96 -5.92
C ALA A 483 -3.42 10.02 -6.09
N ASN A 484 -3.17 8.73 -6.37
CA ASN A 484 -4.21 7.72 -6.59
C ASN A 484 -3.87 6.39 -5.90
N VAL A 485 -3.39 6.48 -4.65
CA VAL A 485 -3.08 5.32 -3.80
C VAL A 485 -4.02 5.32 -2.58
N PRO A 486 -4.93 4.34 -2.44
CA PRO A 486 -5.28 3.29 -3.40
C PRO A 486 -6.07 3.84 -4.62
N PRO A 487 -6.20 3.09 -5.74
CA PRO A 487 -6.63 3.61 -7.04
C PRO A 487 -8.15 3.85 -7.17
N PHE A 488 -8.77 4.59 -6.24
CA PHE A 488 -10.18 4.99 -6.35
C PHE A 488 -10.44 5.98 -7.48
N GLY A 489 -9.43 6.69 -7.99
CA GLY A 489 -9.53 7.55 -9.18
C GLY A 489 -9.45 6.78 -10.50
N ALA A 490 -9.79 5.49 -10.51
CA ALA A 490 -9.80 4.63 -11.69
C ALA A 490 -11.16 3.97 -11.93
N TRP A 491 -11.33 3.45 -13.14
CA TRP A 491 -12.38 2.52 -13.53
C TRP A 491 -11.77 1.16 -13.86
N PHE A 492 -12.54 0.09 -13.69
CA PHE A 492 -12.10 -1.26 -14.00
C PHE A 492 -13.05 -1.93 -14.98
N VAL A 493 -12.50 -2.62 -15.97
CA VAL A 493 -13.24 -3.48 -16.90
C VAL A 493 -12.71 -4.90 -16.68
N ASP A 494 -13.62 -5.83 -16.47
CA ASP A 494 -13.26 -7.23 -16.37
C ASP A 494 -13.17 -7.85 -17.77
N PHE A 495 -12.19 -8.72 -17.98
CA PHE A 495 -11.91 -9.28 -19.30
C PHE A 495 -12.98 -10.26 -19.75
N ASP A 496 -13.46 -11.16 -18.89
CA ASP A 496 -14.37 -12.23 -19.29
C ASP A 496 -15.80 -12.06 -18.77
N GLY A 497 -16.01 -11.16 -17.80
CA GLY A 497 -17.31 -10.89 -17.21
C GLY A 497 -17.78 -11.94 -16.22
N TYR A 498 -16.90 -12.87 -15.81
CA TYR A 498 -17.14 -13.89 -14.81
C TYR A 498 -16.49 -13.48 -13.48
N PHE A 499 -17.22 -13.68 -12.38
CA PHE A 499 -16.85 -13.16 -11.06
C PHE A 499 -16.94 -14.22 -9.94
N ASP A 500 -17.49 -15.40 -10.25
CA ASP A 500 -17.88 -16.45 -9.32
C ASP A 500 -17.50 -17.84 -9.90
N ASP A 501 -16.21 -18.16 -10.12
CA ASP A 501 -15.83 -19.50 -10.61
C ASP A 501 -14.89 -20.27 -9.66
N PRO A 502 -15.38 -21.27 -8.91
CA PRO A 502 -14.57 -21.99 -7.93
C PRO A 502 -13.65 -23.08 -8.49
N GLU A 503 -13.72 -23.42 -9.79
CA GLU A 503 -13.01 -24.58 -10.36
C GLU A 503 -11.91 -24.23 -11.39
N VAL A 504 -11.86 -23.00 -11.91
CA VAL A 504 -10.76 -22.47 -12.75
C VAL A 504 -10.39 -21.01 -12.40
N GLU A 505 -11.24 -20.29 -11.67
CA GLU A 505 -11.08 -18.87 -11.31
C GLU A 505 -11.19 -18.64 -9.81
N GLY A 506 -10.55 -19.53 -9.03
CA GLY A 506 -10.35 -19.25 -7.61
C GLY A 506 -9.58 -17.94 -7.40
N PRO A 507 -9.42 -17.45 -6.16
CA PRO A 507 -8.56 -16.31 -5.79
C PRO A 507 -7.06 -16.47 -6.15
N GLU A 508 -6.73 -17.43 -7.02
CA GLU A 508 -5.43 -17.90 -7.44
C GLU A 508 -5.14 -17.63 -8.94
N ALA A 509 -6.13 -17.27 -9.77
CA ALA A 509 -5.92 -16.92 -11.20
C ALA A 509 -4.96 -15.72 -11.35
N GLU A 510 -3.85 -15.92 -12.07
CA GLU A 510 -2.74 -14.95 -12.15
C GLU A 510 -2.02 -14.98 -13.51
N GLY A 511 -1.87 -13.83 -14.15
CA GLY A 511 -1.27 -13.72 -15.50
C GLY A 511 -2.21 -14.10 -16.64
N HIS A 512 -3.52 -14.15 -16.40
CA HIS A 512 -4.52 -14.55 -17.40
C HIS A 512 -4.90 -13.42 -18.34
N VAL A 513 -4.60 -12.17 -17.97
CA VAL A 513 -4.80 -11.02 -18.86
C VAL A 513 -3.50 -10.73 -19.59
N GLY A 514 -3.64 -10.42 -20.87
CA GLY A 514 -2.54 -10.10 -21.75
C GLY A 514 -2.37 -8.60 -21.94
N ASP A 515 -2.34 -8.21 -23.21
CA ASP A 515 -2.08 -6.88 -23.70
C ASP A 515 -3.37 -6.04 -23.88
N VAL A 516 -3.24 -4.72 -24.06
CA VAL A 516 -4.35 -3.81 -24.36
C VAL A 516 -3.96 -2.71 -25.34
N GLU A 517 -4.78 -2.53 -26.37
CA GLU A 517 -4.59 -1.47 -27.38
C GLU A 517 -5.86 -0.69 -27.62
N VAL A 518 -5.74 0.60 -27.87
CA VAL A 518 -6.87 1.51 -28.07
C VAL A 518 -6.82 2.11 -29.46
N TRP A 519 -7.91 1.98 -30.21
CA TRP A 519 -8.02 2.68 -31.49
C TRP A 519 -8.32 4.16 -31.26
N HIS A 520 -7.27 4.99 -31.17
CA HIS A 520 -7.41 6.44 -31.05
C HIS A 520 -6.61 7.16 -32.17
N PRO A 521 -7.19 7.42 -33.37
CA PRO A 521 -6.51 8.15 -34.44
C PRO A 521 -6.31 9.63 -34.06
N CYS A 522 -5.33 9.87 -33.19
CA CYS A 522 -4.89 11.15 -32.67
C CYS A 522 -3.75 11.72 -33.53
N GLU A 523 -2.95 10.84 -34.12
CA GLU A 523 -1.97 11.15 -35.14
C GLU A 523 -2.71 11.58 -36.41
N GLY A 524 -2.49 12.84 -36.85
CA GLY A 524 -3.31 13.49 -37.88
C GLY A 524 -4.19 14.65 -37.37
N ARG A 525 -4.44 14.75 -36.06
CA ARG A 525 -4.84 16.02 -35.41
C ARG A 525 -3.64 16.78 -34.83
N ALA A 526 -2.55 16.05 -34.59
CA ALA A 526 -1.19 16.55 -34.72
C ALA A 526 -0.54 15.82 -35.92
N GLY A 527 -0.30 16.55 -37.02
CA GLY A 527 0.47 16.03 -38.17
C GLY A 527 -0.32 15.20 -39.20
N ALA A 528 -1.05 15.87 -40.10
CA ALA A 528 -1.37 15.25 -41.40
C ALA A 528 -0.07 15.07 -42.19
N SER A 529 0.17 13.86 -42.69
CA SER A 529 1.20 13.61 -43.70
C SER A 529 0.88 14.46 -44.94
N ILE A 530 1.73 15.45 -45.24
CA ILE A 530 1.62 16.23 -46.48
C ILE A 530 2.19 15.34 -47.61
N PRO A 531 1.40 14.96 -48.63
CA PRO A 531 1.96 14.39 -49.84
C PRO A 531 2.77 15.49 -50.56
N ILE A 532 4.06 15.25 -50.77
CA ILE A 532 4.93 16.19 -51.47
C ILE A 532 4.52 16.25 -52.95
N CYS A 533 3.75 17.27 -53.33
CA CYS A 533 3.49 17.59 -54.73
C CYS A 533 4.75 18.18 -55.37
N ARG A 534 5.28 17.55 -56.42
CA ARG A 534 6.42 18.10 -57.18
C ARG A 534 5.93 19.07 -58.26
N ARG A 535 6.81 19.99 -58.66
CA ARG A 535 6.52 21.01 -59.67
C ARG A 535 6.32 20.34 -61.05
N GLY A 536 5.06 20.06 -61.41
CA GLY A 536 4.72 19.51 -62.73
C GLY A 536 3.46 18.64 -62.80
N ASP A 537 2.91 18.17 -61.68
CA ASP A 537 1.79 17.23 -61.68
C ASP A 537 0.46 17.90 -62.05
N ARG A 538 -0.23 17.33 -63.06
CA ARG A 538 -1.51 17.84 -63.62
C ARG A 538 -2.69 16.89 -63.33
N GLY A 539 -2.62 16.12 -62.25
CA GLY A 539 -3.66 15.19 -61.81
C GLY A 539 -4.92 15.89 -61.30
N ARG A 540 -6.08 15.27 -61.53
CA ARG A 540 -7.41 15.82 -61.20
C ARG A 540 -7.66 15.95 -59.68
N ASP A 541 -6.82 15.30 -58.86
CA ASP A 541 -6.84 15.31 -57.38
C ASP A 541 -5.96 16.43 -56.76
N CYS A 542 -5.23 17.20 -57.58
CA CYS A 542 -4.55 18.42 -57.15
C CYS A 542 -5.45 19.65 -57.34
N ARG A 543 -6.60 19.69 -56.67
CA ARG A 543 -7.37 20.93 -56.50
C ARG A 543 -7.18 21.40 -55.06
N PRO A 544 -6.70 22.63 -54.81
CA PRO A 544 -6.70 23.16 -53.45
C PRO A 544 -8.09 23.73 -53.11
N PRO A 545 -8.76 23.21 -52.07
CA PRO A 545 -9.63 24.03 -51.23
C PRO A 545 -8.98 24.03 -49.85
N VAL A 546 -8.64 25.15 -49.22
CA VAL A 546 -9.46 26.29 -48.79
C VAL A 546 -8.51 27.50 -48.82
N GLU A 547 -9.03 28.73 -48.81
CA GLU A 547 -8.19 29.93 -48.62
C GLU A 547 -7.13 29.68 -47.54
N LYS A 548 -5.86 29.94 -47.88
CA LYS A 548 -4.76 29.90 -46.93
C LYS A 548 -5.04 30.97 -45.87
N LYS A 549 -5.53 30.57 -44.71
CA LYS A 549 -5.77 31.46 -43.57
C LYS A 549 -4.64 31.25 -42.58
N VAL A 550 -3.84 32.28 -42.35
CA VAL A 550 -2.93 32.37 -41.20
C VAL A 550 -3.75 32.94 -40.05
N ASP A 551 -3.75 32.30 -38.89
CA ASP A 551 -4.54 32.71 -37.73
C ASP A 551 -3.92 32.16 -36.46
N LEU A 552 -3.52 33.01 -35.52
CA LEU A 552 -3.10 32.60 -34.19
C LEU A 552 -4.24 32.86 -33.21
N ILE A 553 -4.41 31.96 -32.25
CA ILE A 553 -5.27 32.21 -31.10
C ILE A 553 -4.46 32.07 -29.83
N LEU A 554 -4.66 33.02 -28.92
CA LEU A 554 -4.06 32.99 -27.61
C LEU A 554 -5.11 32.56 -26.60
N LYS A 555 -4.81 31.52 -25.82
CA LYS A 555 -5.58 31.16 -24.62
C LYS A 555 -4.73 31.43 -23.40
N LYS A 556 -5.33 31.94 -22.33
CA LYS A 556 -4.63 32.19 -21.07
C LYS A 556 -5.44 31.68 -19.90
N ARG A 557 -4.80 30.91 -19.01
CA ARG A 557 -5.43 30.38 -17.79
C ARG A 557 -4.56 30.65 -16.57
N ALA A 558 -5.20 30.84 -15.42
CA ALA A 558 -4.52 30.78 -14.14
C ALA A 558 -4.31 29.31 -13.77
N ARG A 559 -3.10 28.93 -13.35
CA ARG A 559 -2.79 27.54 -12.98
C ARG A 559 -3.50 27.13 -11.69
N THR A 560 -3.77 28.10 -10.81
CA THR A 560 -4.60 27.94 -9.61
C THR A 560 -5.56 29.12 -9.48
N PRO A 561 -6.72 28.97 -8.81
CA PRO A 561 -7.72 30.05 -8.69
C PRO A 561 -7.30 31.17 -7.72
N VAL A 562 -6.29 30.93 -6.87
CA VAL A 562 -5.83 31.84 -5.81
C VAL A 562 -4.30 31.88 -5.78
N CYS A 563 -3.72 33.07 -5.62
CA CYS A 563 -2.27 33.26 -5.51
C CYS A 563 -1.76 32.66 -4.18
N THR A 564 -0.48 32.33 -4.13
CA THR A 564 0.16 31.85 -2.91
C THR A 564 0.15 32.92 -1.82
N ALA A 565 0.32 32.50 -0.56
CA ALA A 565 0.24 33.41 0.60
C ALA A 565 1.31 34.52 0.61
N ASP A 566 2.40 34.33 -0.14
CA ASP A 566 3.48 35.29 -0.40
C ASP A 566 3.23 36.18 -1.63
N GLY A 567 2.03 36.12 -2.23
CA GLY A 567 1.66 36.96 -3.39
C GLY A 567 2.08 36.40 -4.74
N GLY A 568 2.51 35.14 -4.82
CA GLY A 568 2.89 34.45 -6.06
C GLY A 568 1.68 33.97 -6.86
N CYS A 569 1.49 34.50 -8.05
CA CYS A 569 0.43 34.16 -8.99
C CYS A 569 1.05 33.41 -10.19
N THR A 570 0.34 32.42 -10.74
CA THR A 570 0.86 31.56 -11.82
C THR A 570 -0.13 31.42 -12.95
N PHE A 571 0.35 31.61 -14.18
CA PHE A 571 -0.45 31.61 -15.40
C PHE A 571 0.20 30.74 -16.48
N VAL A 572 -0.61 30.25 -17.40
CA VAL A 572 -0.17 29.60 -18.64
C VAL A 572 -0.77 30.35 -19.82
N ILE A 573 0.07 30.71 -20.78
CA ILE A 573 -0.32 31.29 -22.07
C ILE A 573 -0.11 30.22 -23.12
N ASP A 574 -1.15 29.78 -23.82
CA ASP A 574 -1.02 28.90 -24.97
C ASP A 574 -1.22 29.72 -26.24
N ILE A 575 -0.24 29.65 -27.14
CA ILE A 575 -0.32 30.21 -28.49
C ILE A 575 -0.61 29.05 -29.43
N ILE A 576 -1.75 29.08 -30.11
CA ILE A 576 -2.24 28.00 -30.96
C ILE A 576 -2.34 28.53 -32.38
N ASN A 577 -1.86 27.77 -33.37
CA ASN A 577 -2.14 28.07 -34.77
C ASN A 577 -3.54 27.59 -35.13
N ASN A 578 -4.51 28.50 -35.20
CA ASN A 578 -5.89 28.26 -35.61
C ASN A 578 -6.09 28.41 -37.14
N GLY A 579 -5.02 28.70 -37.87
CA GLY A 579 -5.00 28.81 -39.31
C GLY A 579 -5.00 27.45 -40.02
N SER A 580 -5.18 27.48 -41.34
CA SER A 580 -5.14 26.31 -42.21
C SER A 580 -3.75 26.04 -42.80
N VAL A 581 -2.74 26.86 -42.45
CA VAL A 581 -1.36 26.76 -42.96
C VAL A 581 -0.34 26.72 -41.84
N LEU A 582 0.79 26.07 -42.10
CA LEU A 582 1.98 26.08 -41.23
C LEU A 582 2.41 27.52 -40.95
N TYR A 583 2.57 27.85 -39.67
CA TYR A 583 3.29 29.05 -39.27
C TYR A 583 4.76 28.71 -39.05
N ASP A 584 5.65 29.35 -39.79
CA ASP A 584 7.09 29.23 -39.64
C ASP A 584 7.68 30.64 -39.65
N GLY A 585 8.07 31.13 -38.48
CA GLY A 585 8.56 32.49 -38.33
C GLY A 585 8.70 32.95 -36.90
N PRO A 586 9.11 34.21 -36.67
CA PRO A 586 9.31 34.74 -35.34
C PRO A 586 7.98 35.08 -34.65
N LEU A 587 7.81 34.74 -33.38
CA LEU A 587 6.66 35.20 -32.58
C LEU A 587 7.09 36.19 -31.50
N THR A 588 6.25 37.18 -31.26
CA THR A 588 6.36 38.09 -30.14
C THR A 588 5.07 38.04 -29.35
N VAL A 589 5.16 37.72 -28.05
CA VAL A 589 4.03 37.76 -27.11
C VAL A 589 4.32 38.84 -26.07
N THR A 590 3.33 39.70 -25.80
CA THR A 590 3.40 40.71 -24.74
C THR A 590 2.44 40.33 -23.61
N ASP A 591 2.97 40.12 -22.41
CA ASP A 591 2.21 39.85 -21.19
C ASP A 591 2.10 41.13 -20.35
N THR A 592 0.89 41.51 -19.96
CA THR A 592 0.59 42.79 -19.31
C THR A 592 -0.20 42.59 -18.02
N PHE A 593 0.32 43.18 -16.95
CA PHE A 593 -0.29 43.27 -15.63
C PHE A 593 -0.76 44.71 -15.33
N PRO A 594 -1.81 44.88 -14.51
CA PRO A 594 -2.32 46.19 -14.13
C PRO A 594 -1.44 46.89 -13.09
N GLY A 595 -1.41 48.22 -13.15
CA GLY A 595 -1.06 49.07 -12.00
C GLY A 595 0.33 48.88 -11.40
N GLY A 596 1.39 48.80 -12.22
CA GLY A 596 2.77 48.72 -11.74
C GLY A 596 3.16 47.41 -11.03
N ALA A 597 2.31 46.39 -11.09
CA ALA A 597 2.61 45.00 -10.73
C ALA A 597 3.10 44.22 -11.97
N PRO A 598 3.73 43.05 -11.81
CA PRO A 598 4.20 42.44 -10.57
C PRO A 598 5.52 43.07 -10.07
N ALA A 599 5.89 42.79 -8.81
CA ALA A 599 7.20 43.14 -8.25
C ALA A 599 8.33 42.35 -8.93
N SER A 600 8.05 41.12 -9.34
CA SER A 600 8.94 40.32 -10.21
C SER A 600 8.11 39.34 -11.05
N SER A 601 8.63 38.96 -12.21
CA SER A 601 8.05 37.91 -13.05
C SER A 601 9.14 37.05 -13.65
N SER A 602 8.89 35.74 -13.70
CA SER A 602 9.72 34.77 -14.43
C SER A 602 8.87 34.05 -15.46
N PHE A 603 9.49 33.72 -16.59
CA PHE A 603 8.86 33.06 -17.72
C PHE A 603 9.59 31.76 -18.04
N GLY A 604 8.89 30.78 -18.60
CA GLY A 604 9.48 29.54 -19.09
C GLY A 604 8.62 28.91 -20.19
N PRO A 605 9.17 28.05 -21.05
CA PRO A 605 10.58 27.66 -21.12
C PRO A 605 11.47 28.75 -21.78
N ILE A 606 12.68 28.97 -21.25
CA ILE A 606 13.73 29.87 -21.78
C ILE A 606 15.05 29.08 -21.80
N PRO A 607 15.59 28.65 -22.96
CA PRO A 607 15.07 28.74 -24.34
C PRO A 607 13.82 27.84 -24.59
N PRO A 608 13.10 27.97 -25.72
CA PRO A 608 13.37 28.82 -26.90
C PRO A 608 12.86 30.26 -26.79
N TRP A 609 12.05 30.61 -25.78
CA TRP A 609 11.58 31.98 -25.59
C TRP A 609 12.66 32.87 -24.99
N LYS A 610 12.71 34.13 -25.40
CA LYS A 610 13.49 35.20 -24.78
C LYS A 610 12.53 36.21 -24.18
N CYS A 611 12.32 36.11 -22.87
CA CYS A 611 11.38 36.97 -22.15
C CYS A 611 12.11 38.02 -21.32
N GLY A 612 11.67 39.27 -21.39
CA GLY A 612 12.22 40.37 -20.61
C GLY A 612 11.21 41.49 -20.37
N PRO A 613 11.49 42.41 -19.43
CA PRO A 613 10.62 43.56 -19.18
C PRO A 613 10.55 44.48 -20.41
N ASN A 614 9.35 44.90 -20.79
CA ASN A 614 9.05 45.79 -21.93
C ASN A 614 8.39 47.11 -21.49
N GLY A 615 8.22 47.31 -20.18
CA GLY A 615 7.59 48.48 -19.59
C GLY A 615 7.14 48.19 -18.15
N SER A 616 6.50 49.16 -17.49
CA SER A 616 5.92 48.93 -16.17
C SER A 616 4.79 47.90 -16.26
N GLY A 617 5.00 46.74 -15.62
CA GLY A 617 4.04 45.62 -15.65
C GLY A 617 3.87 44.94 -17.01
N GLN A 618 4.75 45.21 -17.98
CA GLN A 618 4.71 44.58 -19.29
C GLN A 618 5.98 43.77 -19.54
N PHE A 619 5.81 42.58 -20.09
CA PHE A 619 6.89 41.66 -20.42
C PHE A 619 6.74 41.20 -21.86
N ARG A 620 7.84 41.21 -22.60
CA ARG A 620 7.90 40.78 -23.99
C ARG A 620 8.66 39.47 -24.06
N CYS A 621 8.05 38.46 -24.68
CA CYS A 621 8.62 37.17 -24.98
C CYS A 621 8.76 37.01 -26.49
N ASP A 622 9.99 36.88 -26.97
CA ASP A 622 10.30 36.65 -28.38
C ASP A 622 10.77 35.22 -28.62
N ASN A 623 10.23 34.56 -29.65
CA ASN A 623 10.77 33.34 -30.22
C ASN A 623 11.23 33.66 -31.65
N ALA A 624 12.51 33.41 -31.95
CA ALA A 624 13.12 33.86 -33.20
C ALA A 624 12.70 33.04 -34.44
N ALA A 625 12.34 31.78 -34.24
CA ALA A 625 11.92 30.87 -35.31
C ALA A 625 11.12 29.72 -34.68
N ILE A 626 9.79 29.85 -34.69
CA ILE A 626 8.89 28.80 -34.24
C ILE A 626 8.11 28.24 -35.42
N VAL A 627 7.98 26.92 -35.41
CA VAL A 627 7.19 26.17 -36.37
C VAL A 627 5.94 25.65 -35.66
N LEU A 628 4.77 26.19 -36.00
CA LEU A 628 3.47 25.76 -35.49
C LEU A 628 2.62 25.25 -36.65
N SER A 629 2.39 23.94 -36.71
CA SER A 629 1.42 23.34 -37.64
C SER A 629 -0.01 23.78 -37.30
N PRO A 630 -0.97 23.74 -38.25
CA PRO A 630 -2.39 23.92 -37.93
C PRO A 630 -2.83 23.06 -36.73
N GLY A 631 -3.48 23.67 -35.75
CA GLY A 631 -3.89 23.03 -34.49
C GLY A 631 -2.79 22.89 -33.44
N ALA A 632 -1.51 23.04 -33.79
CA ALA A 632 -0.41 22.95 -32.84
C ALA A 632 -0.37 24.15 -31.90
N SER A 633 0.13 23.92 -30.68
CA SER A 633 0.23 24.96 -29.65
C SER A 633 1.58 24.98 -28.96
N THR A 634 1.97 26.14 -28.45
CA THR A 634 3.17 26.31 -27.62
C THR A 634 2.81 27.07 -26.34
N PRO A 635 3.25 26.61 -25.16
CA PRO A 635 2.98 27.28 -23.91
C PRO A 635 4.08 28.27 -23.50
N ILE A 636 3.70 29.34 -22.80
CA ILE A 636 4.56 30.18 -21.96
C ILE A 636 4.00 30.16 -20.53
N PHE A 637 4.79 29.62 -19.61
CA PHE A 637 4.54 29.63 -18.17
C PHE A 637 4.97 30.96 -17.57
N VAL A 638 4.07 31.59 -16.80
CA VAL A 638 4.33 32.85 -16.12
C VAL A 638 4.20 32.65 -14.62
N LYS A 639 5.23 33.00 -13.86
CA LYS A 639 5.19 33.10 -12.39
C LYS A 639 5.47 34.54 -12.00
N ALA A 640 4.48 35.21 -11.41
CA ALA A 640 4.52 36.63 -11.07
C ALA A 640 4.32 36.82 -9.57
N VAL A 641 5.12 37.67 -8.93
CA VAL A 641 4.99 38.00 -7.50
C VAL A 641 4.40 39.39 -7.35
N MET A 642 3.21 39.50 -6.76
CA MET A 642 2.55 40.78 -6.54
C MET A 642 3.26 41.60 -5.45
N PRO A 643 3.38 42.93 -5.60
CA PRO A 643 3.98 43.76 -4.56
C PRO A 643 3.14 43.70 -3.28
N ALA A 644 3.78 43.75 -2.11
CA ALA A 644 3.09 43.69 -0.81
C ALA A 644 2.04 44.80 -0.62
N SER A 645 2.18 45.92 -1.34
CA SER A 645 1.22 47.03 -1.36
C SER A 645 0.09 46.88 -2.40
N TYR A 646 0.01 45.76 -3.12
CA TYR A 646 -1.02 45.52 -4.12
C TYR A 646 -2.37 45.35 -3.44
N ARG A 647 -3.22 46.38 -3.51
CA ARG A 647 -4.51 46.47 -2.79
C ARG A 647 -5.69 45.67 -3.38
N PRO A 648 -5.75 45.37 -4.70
CA PRO A 648 -6.87 44.59 -5.23
C PRO A 648 -6.86 43.12 -4.78
N ASN A 649 -8.03 42.58 -4.42
CA ASN A 649 -8.25 41.18 -4.01
C ASN A 649 -8.09 40.15 -5.16
N SER A 650 -7.70 40.60 -6.35
CA SER A 650 -7.42 39.76 -7.51
C SER A 650 -6.48 40.47 -8.46
N VAL A 651 -5.65 39.71 -9.17
CA VAL A 651 -4.87 40.18 -10.31
C VAL A 651 -5.40 39.58 -11.60
N GLU A 652 -5.59 40.42 -12.61
CA GLU A 652 -5.85 40.03 -13.99
C GLU A 652 -4.56 40.16 -14.77
N ASN A 653 -4.12 39.09 -15.43
CA ASN A 653 -2.97 39.11 -16.31
C ASN A 653 -3.46 38.85 -17.75
N CYS A 654 -3.10 39.72 -18.69
CA CYS A 654 -3.50 39.62 -20.09
C CYS A 654 -2.28 39.48 -20.99
N ALA A 655 -2.29 38.49 -21.88
CA ALA A 655 -1.27 38.32 -22.90
C ALA A 655 -1.85 38.59 -24.29
N GLU A 656 -1.00 39.11 -25.17
CA GLU A 656 -1.32 39.40 -26.57
C GLU A 656 -0.18 38.92 -27.48
N VAL A 657 -0.50 38.13 -28.50
CA VAL A 657 0.47 37.77 -29.55
C VAL A 657 0.43 38.84 -30.64
N LYS A 658 1.62 39.28 -31.07
CA LYS A 658 1.74 40.30 -32.12
C LYS A 658 1.25 39.73 -33.44
N ALA A 659 0.40 40.50 -34.12
CA ALA A 659 -0.10 40.18 -35.45
C ALA A 659 1.03 39.79 -36.42
N ILE A 660 0.81 38.69 -37.13
CA ILE A 660 1.76 38.16 -38.13
C ILE A 660 1.28 38.45 -39.57
N PRO A 661 2.19 38.46 -40.57
CA PRO A 661 1.80 38.72 -41.95
C PRO A 661 0.77 37.71 -42.47
N GLY A 662 -0.35 38.21 -42.99
CA GLY A 662 -1.42 37.37 -43.55
C GLY A 662 -2.52 36.95 -42.57
N GLU A 663 -2.40 37.33 -41.30
CA GLU A 663 -3.43 37.13 -40.28
C GLU A 663 -4.50 38.23 -40.36
N ASN A 664 -5.75 37.81 -40.60
CA ASN A 664 -6.89 38.71 -40.79
C ASN A 664 -7.79 38.81 -39.55
N ASP A 665 -7.80 37.79 -38.70
CA ASP A 665 -8.52 37.80 -37.43
C ASP A 665 -7.51 38.08 -36.33
N LEU A 666 -7.59 39.28 -35.74
CA LEU A 666 -6.74 39.68 -34.61
C LEU A 666 -7.54 39.70 -33.31
N THR A 667 -8.83 39.37 -33.35
CA THR A 667 -9.72 39.48 -32.19
C THR A 667 -9.45 38.39 -31.16
N ASN A 668 -8.86 37.28 -31.60
CA ASN A 668 -8.47 36.10 -30.85
C ASN A 668 -6.98 36.11 -30.42
N ASN A 669 -6.23 37.17 -30.72
CA ASN A 669 -4.81 37.31 -30.36
C ASN A 669 -4.56 37.73 -28.92
N ARG A 670 -5.61 37.99 -28.13
CA ARG A 670 -5.52 38.46 -26.75
C ARG A 670 -6.38 37.62 -25.82
N ALA A 671 -5.79 37.17 -24.71
CA ALA A 671 -6.54 36.52 -23.63
C ALA A 671 -6.05 36.93 -22.26
N CYS A 672 -7.00 36.94 -21.31
CA CYS A 672 -6.78 37.35 -19.93
C CYS A 672 -7.17 36.23 -18.97
N ALA A 673 -6.45 36.13 -17.86
CA ALA A 673 -6.77 35.23 -16.76
C ALA A 673 -6.73 35.99 -15.43
N ARG A 674 -7.66 35.66 -14.53
CA ARG A 674 -7.75 36.26 -13.19
C ARG A 674 -7.39 35.26 -12.11
N GLN A 675 -6.65 35.71 -11.10
CA GLN A 675 -6.33 34.94 -9.91
C GLN A 675 -6.61 35.78 -8.66
N ARG A 676 -7.23 35.20 -7.63
CA ARG A 676 -7.56 35.93 -6.39
C ARG A 676 -6.33 36.09 -5.51
N ILE A 677 -6.18 37.23 -4.84
CA ILE A 677 -5.11 37.50 -3.87
C ILE A 677 -5.73 37.46 -2.48
N ARG A 678 -5.22 36.58 -1.61
CA ARG A 678 -5.60 36.56 -0.19
C ARG A 678 -4.78 37.62 0.53
N HIS A 679 -5.41 38.71 0.98
CA HIS A 679 -4.78 39.66 1.89
C HIS A 679 -4.57 39.02 3.25
N SER A 680 -3.31 38.90 3.68
CA SER A 680 -2.96 38.35 4.98
C SER A 680 -2.99 39.41 6.07
N ASP A 681 -4.17 39.92 6.43
CA ASP A 681 -4.34 40.70 7.66
C ASP A 681 -5.14 39.86 8.66
N SER A 682 -4.42 39.05 9.47
CA SER A 682 -4.77 38.58 10.84
C SER A 682 -4.08 37.26 11.25
N GLY A 683 -2.76 37.28 11.43
CA GLY A 683 -2.02 36.21 12.12
C GLY A 683 -2.00 34.84 11.43
N LYS A 684 -1.07 33.97 11.83
CA LYS A 684 -0.98 32.59 11.31
C LYS A 684 -1.40 31.60 12.40
N PRO A 685 -2.39 30.72 12.14
CA PRO A 685 -2.64 29.58 13.02
C PRO A 685 -1.47 28.60 12.91
N ALA A 686 -0.89 28.24 14.05
CA ALA A 686 0.13 27.21 14.16
C ALA A 686 -0.18 26.35 15.37
N MET A 687 -0.05 25.03 15.20
CA MET A 687 -0.45 24.05 16.21
C MET A 687 0.70 23.08 16.45
N ARG A 688 0.81 22.59 17.68
CA ARG A 688 1.75 21.54 18.07
C ARG A 688 0.97 20.41 18.72
N LEU A 689 1.24 19.18 18.27
CA LEU A 689 0.69 17.96 18.85
C LEU A 689 1.75 17.28 19.72
N THR A 690 1.37 16.89 20.93
CA THR A 690 2.20 16.08 21.84
C THR A 690 1.40 14.92 22.40
N LYS A 691 2.07 13.80 22.66
CA LYS A 691 1.42 12.60 23.21
C LYS A 691 2.30 11.97 24.28
N LEU A 692 1.71 11.57 25.39
CA LEU A 692 2.39 10.93 26.50
C LEU A 692 1.54 9.77 27.04
N CYS A 693 2.13 8.59 27.20
CA CYS A 693 1.47 7.45 27.86
C CYS A 693 2.03 7.27 29.27
N SER A 694 1.16 6.96 30.23
CA SER A 694 1.58 6.66 31.60
C SER A 694 2.39 5.35 31.67
N GLY A 695 3.29 5.25 32.65
CA GLY A 695 4.01 4.01 32.94
C GLY A 695 3.05 2.91 33.39
N ALA A 696 3.25 1.68 32.91
CA ALA A 696 2.42 0.55 33.30
C ALA A 696 2.65 0.19 34.78
N LEU A 697 1.58 0.11 35.58
CA LEU A 697 1.60 -0.48 36.92
C LEU A 697 1.40 -1.99 36.82
N ALA A 698 1.96 -2.75 37.76
CA ALA A 698 1.71 -4.19 37.85
C ALA A 698 0.20 -4.46 38.03
N GLY A 699 -0.39 -5.21 37.09
CA GLY A 699 -1.81 -5.56 37.11
C GLY A 699 -2.77 -4.47 36.64
N ALA A 700 -2.29 -3.40 35.98
CA ALA A 700 -3.17 -2.41 35.35
C ALA A 700 -3.93 -3.03 34.16
N ALA A 701 -5.27 -2.92 34.17
CA ALA A 701 -6.12 -3.42 33.10
C ALA A 701 -6.08 -2.53 31.84
N ALA A 702 -5.67 -1.27 31.98
CA ALA A 702 -5.54 -0.33 30.88
C ALA A 702 -4.39 0.67 31.13
N VAL A 703 -3.79 1.18 30.05
CA VAL A 703 -2.77 2.23 30.05
C VAL A 703 -3.39 3.50 29.49
N THR A 704 -3.24 4.61 30.19
CA THR A 704 -3.77 5.91 29.78
C THR A 704 -2.74 6.69 28.97
N CYS A 705 -3.12 7.19 27.80
CA CYS A 705 -2.32 8.10 27.00
C CYS A 705 -3.02 9.45 26.87
N ARG A 706 -2.32 10.52 27.21
CA ARG A 706 -2.74 11.90 27.02
C ARG A 706 -2.31 12.41 25.66
N ILE A 707 -3.24 12.93 24.88
CA ILE A 707 -2.98 13.65 23.64
C ILE A 707 -3.25 15.13 23.89
N THR A 708 -2.26 15.98 23.66
CA THR A 708 -2.35 17.42 23.89
C THR A 708 -2.07 18.18 22.60
N VAL A 709 -2.94 19.14 22.30
CA VAL A 709 -2.84 20.08 21.19
C VAL A 709 -2.59 21.47 21.76
N ILE A 710 -1.55 22.14 21.28
CA ILE A 710 -1.11 23.46 21.76
C ILE A 710 -1.13 24.44 20.59
N SER A 711 -1.84 25.56 20.75
CA SER A 711 -1.81 26.68 19.83
C SER A 711 -0.53 27.48 20.02
N THR A 712 0.33 27.45 19.02
CA THR A 712 1.64 28.14 18.99
C THR A 712 1.65 29.33 18.02
N GLY A 713 0.57 29.51 17.26
CA GLY A 713 0.41 30.57 16.28
C GLY A 713 -0.08 31.88 16.89
N THR A 714 -0.27 32.88 16.02
CA THR A 714 -0.72 34.23 16.41
C THR A 714 -2.21 34.47 16.13
N SER A 715 -2.93 33.47 15.61
CA SER A 715 -4.39 33.47 15.43
C SER A 715 -4.96 32.05 15.57
N ALA A 716 -6.28 31.93 15.79
CA ALA A 716 -6.96 30.64 15.87
C ALA A 716 -7.24 30.06 14.45
N PRO A 717 -7.29 28.72 14.27
CA PRO A 717 -7.68 28.12 13.01
C PRO A 717 -9.11 28.50 12.58
N THR A 718 -9.29 28.72 11.29
CA THR A 718 -10.58 29.09 10.69
C THR A 718 -11.52 27.89 10.49
N GLY A 719 -11.01 26.66 10.54
CA GLY A 719 -11.80 25.42 10.47
C GLY A 719 -11.58 24.51 11.69
N PRO A 720 -12.37 23.43 11.82
CA PRO A 720 -12.26 22.51 12.95
C PRO A 720 -10.89 21.82 13.00
N LEU A 721 -10.39 21.59 14.21
CA LEU A 721 -9.17 20.85 14.47
C LEU A 721 -9.54 19.39 14.74
N ARG A 722 -8.90 18.46 14.03
CA ARG A 722 -9.15 17.01 14.10
C ARG A 722 -7.89 16.27 14.50
N VAL A 723 -8.02 15.34 15.43
CA VAL A 723 -6.96 14.46 15.90
C VAL A 723 -7.41 13.01 15.74
N ASN A 724 -6.68 12.23 14.96
CA ASN A 724 -6.90 10.79 14.79
C ASN A 724 -5.84 10.03 15.59
N ASP A 725 -6.27 9.23 16.57
CA ASP A 725 -5.43 8.43 17.45
C ASP A 725 -5.59 6.93 17.21
N ALA A 726 -4.51 6.20 17.01
CA ALA A 726 -4.54 4.76 16.85
C ALA A 726 -3.32 4.09 17.50
N ALA A 727 -3.53 2.91 18.09
CA ALA A 727 -2.51 2.16 18.79
C ALA A 727 -2.28 0.78 18.17
N THR A 728 -1.03 0.32 18.17
CA THR A 728 -0.63 -1.00 17.65
C THR A 728 0.35 -1.67 18.61
N LEU A 729 0.27 -2.99 18.73
CA LEU A 729 1.29 -3.76 19.45
C LEU A 729 2.62 -3.66 18.70
N VAL A 730 3.70 -3.39 19.44
CA VAL A 730 5.05 -3.28 18.85
C VAL A 730 5.47 -4.59 18.17
N PRO A 731 5.16 -5.78 18.72
CA PRO A 731 5.28 -7.04 17.99
C PRO A 731 4.04 -7.27 17.11
N GLY A 732 4.25 -7.48 15.80
CA GLY A 732 3.23 -7.95 14.88
C GLY A 732 2.17 -6.93 14.44
N GLY A 733 2.28 -5.66 14.84
CA GLY A 733 1.49 -4.55 14.29
C GLY A 733 -0.03 -4.61 14.52
N ARG A 734 -0.51 -5.55 15.33
CA ARG A 734 -1.94 -5.75 15.58
C ARG A 734 -2.55 -4.51 16.27
N PRO A 735 -3.74 -4.05 15.87
CA PRO A 735 -4.41 -2.92 16.53
C PRO A 735 -4.67 -3.17 18.03
N VAL A 736 -4.48 -2.14 18.84
CA VAL A 736 -4.88 -2.10 20.26
C VAL A 736 -6.12 -1.23 20.37
N GLN A 737 -7.18 -1.77 20.97
CA GLN A 737 -8.43 -1.03 21.14
C GLN A 737 -8.31 0.07 22.19
N ILE A 738 -8.72 1.27 21.80
CA ILE A 738 -9.02 2.38 22.71
C ILE A 738 -10.37 2.06 23.37
N GLN A 739 -10.38 1.90 24.68
CA GLN A 739 -11.54 1.47 25.46
C GLN A 739 -12.39 2.65 25.94
N THR A 740 -11.73 3.71 26.38
CA THR A 740 -12.39 4.92 26.85
C THR A 740 -11.67 6.17 26.35
N VAL A 741 -12.41 7.27 26.24
CA VAL A 741 -11.88 8.61 25.99
C VAL A 741 -12.46 9.59 27.00
N THR A 742 -11.60 10.40 27.59
CA THR A 742 -11.96 11.43 28.57
C THR A 742 -11.39 12.78 28.09
N PRO A 743 -12.20 13.65 27.48
CA PRO A 743 -11.76 14.97 27.07
C PRO A 743 -11.64 15.94 28.25
N ASP A 744 -10.82 16.98 28.10
CA ASP A 744 -10.62 18.01 29.12
C ASP A 744 -11.75 19.05 29.21
N GLY A 745 -12.68 19.04 28.26
CA GLY A 745 -13.83 19.95 28.20
C GLY A 745 -14.84 19.51 27.15
N ALA A 746 -16.05 20.07 27.24
CA ALA A 746 -17.21 19.68 26.42
C ALA A 746 -17.10 20.06 24.93
N GLU A 747 -16.13 20.89 24.55
CA GLU A 747 -15.90 21.33 23.17
C GLU A 747 -15.25 20.24 22.30
N TRP A 748 -14.68 19.21 22.93
CA TRP A 748 -14.24 18.01 22.21
C TRP A 748 -15.43 17.13 21.84
N THR A 749 -15.51 16.78 20.57
CA THR A 749 -16.41 15.75 20.04
C THR A 749 -15.56 14.57 19.57
N CYS A 750 -15.62 13.46 20.30
CA CYS A 750 -14.89 12.24 19.96
C CYS A 750 -15.84 11.15 19.46
N GLY A 751 -15.33 10.30 18.56
CA GLY A 751 -16.05 9.12 18.08
C GLY A 751 -16.37 8.11 19.19
N PRO A 752 -17.26 7.15 18.93
CA PRO A 752 -17.61 6.12 19.89
C PRO A 752 -16.42 5.22 20.22
N VAL A 753 -16.35 4.75 21.46
CA VAL A 753 -15.38 3.77 21.96
C VAL A 753 -16.12 2.54 22.52
N PRO A 754 -15.62 1.31 22.34
CA PRO A 754 -14.24 0.96 21.92
C PRO A 754 -13.94 1.16 20.42
N ALA A 755 -12.72 1.56 20.06
CA ALA A 755 -12.31 1.79 18.67
C ALA A 755 -10.84 1.42 18.40
N ASN A 756 -10.54 0.96 17.18
CA ASN A 756 -9.15 0.72 16.72
C ASN A 756 -8.44 2.01 16.29
N ALA A 757 -9.23 3.02 15.89
CA ALA A 757 -8.78 4.38 15.61
C ALA A 757 -9.87 5.35 16.08
N LEU A 758 -9.49 6.35 16.88
CA LEU A 758 -10.38 7.32 17.48
C LEU A 758 -10.18 8.70 16.83
N LEU A 759 -11.23 9.24 16.23
CA LEU A 759 -11.26 10.63 15.77
C LEU A 759 -11.86 11.53 16.85
N CYS A 760 -11.11 12.53 17.28
CA CYS A 760 -11.58 13.62 18.14
C CYS A 760 -11.47 14.96 17.41
N GLN A 761 -12.52 15.78 17.50
CA GLN A 761 -12.60 17.09 16.86
C GLN A 761 -12.89 18.18 17.91
N ILE A 762 -12.29 19.36 17.73
CA ILE A 762 -12.58 20.56 18.52
C ILE A 762 -12.73 21.77 17.57
N PRO A 763 -13.66 22.71 17.80
CA PRO A 763 -13.79 23.90 16.96
C PRO A 763 -12.48 24.71 16.92
N GLY A 764 -12.01 25.10 15.72
CA GLY A 764 -10.77 25.87 15.57
C GLY A 764 -10.78 27.19 16.34
N ALA A 765 -11.94 27.85 16.40
CA ALA A 765 -12.13 29.13 17.09
C ALA A 765 -11.81 29.09 18.60
N VAL A 766 -11.90 27.92 19.26
CA VAL A 766 -11.57 27.80 20.69
C VAL A 766 -10.08 27.58 20.94
N MET A 767 -9.27 27.38 19.89
CA MET A 767 -7.81 27.22 19.97
C MET A 767 -7.08 28.56 19.74
N THR A 768 -7.41 29.57 20.56
CA THR A 768 -6.75 30.88 20.54
C THR A 768 -5.25 30.78 20.84
N PRO A 769 -4.40 31.75 20.44
CA PRO A 769 -2.96 31.73 20.69
C PRO A 769 -2.60 31.40 22.15
N GLY A 770 -1.74 30.41 22.36
CA GLY A 770 -1.32 29.94 23.68
C GLY A 770 -2.27 28.92 24.34
N THR A 771 -3.45 28.67 23.77
CA THR A 771 -4.40 27.67 24.30
C THR A 771 -3.86 26.25 24.15
N SER A 772 -3.96 25.47 25.22
CA SER A 772 -3.63 24.05 25.25
C SER A 772 -4.86 23.24 25.62
N ARG A 773 -5.21 22.26 24.79
CA ARG A 773 -6.35 21.35 24.99
C ARG A 773 -5.90 19.90 24.89
N HIS A 774 -6.55 19.00 25.62
CA HIS A 774 -6.19 17.60 25.65
C HIS A 774 -7.37 16.66 25.83
N PHE A 775 -7.15 15.40 25.49
CA PHE A 775 -8.02 14.30 25.87
C PHE A 775 -7.15 13.09 26.22
N ASP A 776 -7.64 12.29 27.16
CA ASP A 776 -6.99 11.08 27.65
C ASP A 776 -7.70 9.86 27.06
N VAL A 777 -6.94 8.91 26.52
CA VAL A 777 -7.46 7.62 26.03
C VAL A 777 -6.96 6.48 26.92
N ALA A 778 -7.82 5.53 27.28
CA ALA A 778 -7.41 4.32 27.97
C ALA A 778 -7.33 3.14 26.99
N LEU A 779 -6.20 2.44 26.97
CA LEU A 779 -5.93 1.33 26.06
C LEU A 779 -5.77 0.03 26.85
N ALA A 780 -6.50 -1.01 26.49
CA ALA A 780 -6.33 -2.34 27.07
C ALA A 780 -5.39 -3.16 26.17
N ALA A 781 -4.16 -3.42 26.62
CA ALA A 781 -3.16 -4.17 25.87
C ALA A 781 -2.39 -5.14 26.75
N ASN A 782 -2.30 -6.40 26.29
CA ASN A 782 -1.46 -7.45 26.90
C ASN A 782 -0.08 -7.48 26.23
N GLY A 783 0.65 -6.36 26.29
CA GLY A 783 1.97 -6.23 25.66
C GLY A 783 2.42 -4.78 25.48
N VAL A 784 3.65 -4.58 25.00
CA VAL A 784 4.17 -3.26 24.63
C VAL A 784 3.50 -2.82 23.33
N PHE A 785 2.91 -1.63 23.33
CA PHE A 785 2.26 -1.01 22.18
C PHE A 785 2.83 0.38 21.91
N GLU A 786 2.64 0.88 20.69
CA GLU A 786 2.88 2.26 20.30
C GLU A 786 1.54 2.89 19.91
N ASN A 787 1.19 4.00 20.56
CA ASN A 787 0.00 4.78 20.25
C ASN A 787 0.41 6.09 19.57
N CYS A 788 -0.16 6.38 18.40
CA CYS A 788 0.19 7.51 17.57
C CYS A 788 -1.04 8.36 17.23
N ALA A 789 -0.97 9.65 17.57
CA ALA A 789 -1.93 10.66 17.18
C ALA A 789 -1.44 11.44 15.95
N ARG A 790 -2.35 11.78 15.03
CA ARG A 790 -2.12 12.69 13.89
C ARG A 790 -3.15 13.81 13.92
N GLY A 791 -2.68 15.05 13.88
CA GLY A 791 -3.52 16.25 13.94
C GLY A 791 -3.62 16.97 12.60
N SER A 792 -4.77 17.58 12.32
CA SER A 792 -5.00 18.50 11.20
C SER A 792 -6.00 19.58 11.60
N TYR A 793 -6.04 20.71 10.89
CA TYR A 793 -7.12 21.69 11.01
C TYR A 793 -7.58 22.17 9.63
N GLY A 794 -8.87 22.51 9.53
CA GLY A 794 -9.50 22.86 8.25
C GLY A 794 -10.17 21.66 7.55
N PRO A 795 -10.82 21.88 6.42
CA PRO A 795 -11.10 23.20 5.87
C PRO A 795 -12.16 23.96 6.70
N ALA A 796 -12.18 25.28 6.57
CA ALA A 796 -13.34 26.07 6.95
C ALA A 796 -14.49 25.81 5.97
N PRO A 797 -15.77 26.01 6.34
CA PRO A 797 -16.87 25.91 5.38
C PRO A 797 -16.61 26.79 4.14
N GLY A 798 -16.46 26.17 2.96
CA GLY A 798 -16.15 26.86 1.70
C GLY A 798 -14.65 26.98 1.33
N ASP A 799 -13.76 26.34 2.08
CA ASP A 799 -12.36 26.07 1.69
C ASP A 799 -12.18 24.55 1.48
N ASP A 800 -11.16 24.12 0.75
CA ASP A 800 -10.82 22.69 0.55
C ASP A 800 -9.46 22.34 1.19
N VAL A 801 -8.79 23.33 1.81
CA VAL A 801 -7.45 23.16 2.36
C VAL A 801 -7.48 22.60 3.79
N VAL A 802 -6.87 21.43 3.96
CA VAL A 802 -6.58 20.82 5.27
C VAL A 802 -5.11 21.06 5.62
N HIS A 803 -4.84 21.67 6.76
CA HIS A 803 -3.49 21.94 7.25
C HIS A 803 -3.03 20.87 8.24
N PRO A 804 -1.93 20.14 7.98
CA PRO A 804 -1.42 19.15 8.92
C PRO A 804 -0.74 19.82 10.13
N ILE A 805 -0.98 19.27 11.32
CA ILE A 805 -0.34 19.68 12.60
C ILE A 805 0.89 18.80 12.90
N GLY A 806 0.91 17.57 12.37
CA GLY A 806 1.99 16.60 12.57
C GLY A 806 1.52 15.32 13.27
N ARG A 807 2.49 14.46 13.62
CA ARG A 807 2.29 13.15 14.27
C ARG A 807 3.02 13.13 15.61
N ALA A 808 2.37 12.62 16.66
CA ALA A 808 2.96 12.38 17.97
C ALA A 808 2.70 10.95 18.43
N CYS A 809 3.76 10.19 18.72
CA CYS A 809 3.67 8.81 19.17
C CYS A 809 4.22 8.65 20.59
N ALA A 810 3.60 7.75 21.35
CA ALA A 810 4.08 7.34 22.66
C ALA A 810 3.91 5.82 22.83
N LYS A 811 4.93 5.17 23.38
CA LYS A 811 4.87 3.74 23.71
C LYS A 811 4.22 3.54 25.07
N GLY A 812 3.37 2.54 25.19
CA GLY A 812 2.69 2.13 26.42
C GLY A 812 2.67 0.60 26.56
N GLY A 813 2.26 0.10 27.73
CA GLY A 813 2.19 -1.34 28.01
C GLY A 813 3.55 -2.00 28.29
N GLY A 814 3.53 -3.20 28.90
CA GLY A 814 4.71 -3.97 29.33
C GLY A 814 4.79 -4.24 30.84
N ALA A 815 5.86 -4.91 31.29
CA ALA A 815 6.13 -5.16 32.71
C ALA A 815 6.25 -3.84 33.50
N SER A 816 5.80 -3.84 34.77
CA SER A 816 5.78 -2.65 35.62
C SER A 816 7.10 -1.89 35.58
N THR A 817 7.06 -0.59 35.27
CA THR A 817 8.24 0.27 35.38
C THR A 817 8.51 0.66 36.83
N ILE A 818 7.52 0.49 37.72
CA ILE A 818 7.67 0.73 39.14
C ILE A 818 8.32 -0.48 39.80
N ARG A 819 9.46 -0.24 40.46
CA ARG A 819 10.16 -1.18 41.33
C ARG A 819 9.91 -0.82 42.78
N VAL A 820 9.65 -1.82 43.60
CA VAL A 820 9.50 -1.67 45.05
C VAL A 820 10.57 -2.49 45.74
N GLU A 821 11.21 -1.90 46.74
CA GLU A 821 12.16 -2.57 47.62
C GLU A 821 11.71 -2.42 49.06
N LYS A 822 11.86 -3.48 49.84
CA LYS A 822 11.52 -3.51 51.26
C LYS A 822 12.77 -3.88 52.04
N THR A 823 13.16 -3.02 52.97
CA THR A 823 14.20 -3.31 53.95
C THR A 823 13.67 -2.96 55.35
N GLY A 824 14.45 -3.25 56.39
CA GLY A 824 14.08 -2.95 57.76
C GLY A 824 14.89 -3.70 58.79
N ASP A 825 14.44 -3.66 60.03
CA ASP A 825 15.04 -4.40 61.13
C ASP A 825 15.02 -5.90 60.85
N ALA A 826 16.14 -6.58 61.09
CA ALA A 826 16.25 -8.04 60.95
C ALA A 826 15.72 -8.79 62.19
N GLU A 827 15.56 -8.08 63.30
CA GLU A 827 15.08 -8.62 64.58
C GLU A 827 14.13 -7.61 65.23
N CYS A 828 12.85 -7.98 65.34
CA CYS A 828 11.82 -7.24 66.06
C CYS A 828 11.56 -7.88 67.44
N ARG A 829 11.09 -7.08 68.40
CA ARG A 829 10.65 -7.57 69.72
C ARG A 829 9.20 -7.22 69.97
N VAL A 830 8.47 -8.13 70.60
CA VAL A 830 7.06 -7.93 70.98
C VAL A 830 6.94 -6.69 71.88
N GLY A 831 5.97 -5.82 71.59
CA GLY A 831 5.73 -4.58 72.34
C GLY A 831 6.78 -3.48 72.18
N GLN A 832 7.75 -3.63 71.26
CA GLN A 832 8.73 -2.60 70.92
C GLN A 832 8.54 -2.12 69.47
N PRO A 833 8.92 -0.87 69.14
CA PRO A 833 8.90 -0.39 67.77
C PRO A 833 9.83 -1.22 66.88
N CYS A 834 9.34 -1.61 65.70
CA CYS A 834 10.11 -2.25 64.65
C CYS A 834 9.97 -1.46 63.34
N SER A 835 11.08 -1.12 62.72
CA SER A 835 11.13 -0.18 61.60
C SER A 835 11.42 -0.86 60.26
N PHE A 836 10.76 -0.37 59.22
CA PHE A 836 10.71 -0.97 57.92
C PHE A 836 10.75 0.13 56.85
N GLU A 837 11.73 0.13 55.96
CA GLU A 837 11.86 1.11 54.88
C GLU A 837 11.27 0.57 53.56
N ILE A 838 10.46 1.38 52.90
CA ILE A 838 9.80 1.09 51.62
C ILE A 838 10.37 2.05 50.59
N THR A 839 11.09 1.53 49.61
CA THR A 839 11.58 2.31 48.47
C THR A 839 10.72 2.03 47.26
N ILE A 840 10.11 3.07 46.67
CA ILE A 840 9.33 3.01 45.45
C ILE A 840 10.10 3.78 44.37
N ALA A 841 10.58 3.08 43.35
CA ALA A 841 11.41 3.61 42.28
C ALA A 841 10.75 3.46 40.91
N ASN A 842 10.99 4.41 40.00
CA ASN A 842 10.57 4.30 38.61
C ASN A 842 11.78 3.97 37.71
N ASP A 843 11.88 2.72 37.28
CA ASP A 843 12.91 2.24 36.35
C ASP A 843 12.59 2.58 34.88
N GLY A 844 11.43 3.20 34.64
CA GLY A 844 11.00 3.63 33.33
C GLY A 844 11.79 4.83 32.81
N LYS A 845 11.84 4.98 31.49
CA LYS A 845 12.44 6.14 30.81
C LYS A 845 11.56 7.40 30.88
N ASN A 846 10.30 7.24 31.28
CA ASN A 846 9.32 8.32 31.38
C ASN A 846 8.93 8.53 32.84
N ALA A 847 8.57 9.76 33.21
CA ALA A 847 7.99 10.03 34.51
C ALA A 847 6.65 9.28 34.69
N PHE A 848 6.40 8.81 35.90
CA PHE A 848 5.14 8.27 36.36
C PHE A 848 4.41 9.34 37.19
N SER A 849 3.13 9.55 36.93
CA SER A 849 2.25 10.35 37.78
C SER A 849 0.84 9.79 37.71
N GLY A 850 0.27 9.43 38.86
CA GLY A 850 -1.09 8.91 38.94
C GLY A 850 -1.40 8.19 40.25
N PRO A 851 -2.67 7.79 40.45
CA PRO A 851 -3.09 7.06 41.64
C PRO A 851 -2.49 5.65 41.65
N VAL A 852 -2.01 5.23 42.81
CA VAL A 852 -1.50 3.88 43.08
C VAL A 852 -2.10 3.36 44.39
N ARG A 853 -2.33 2.05 44.47
CA ARG A 853 -2.65 1.38 45.74
C ARG A 853 -1.36 0.87 46.37
N ILE A 854 -1.01 1.39 47.53
CA ILE A 854 0.11 0.92 48.36
C ILE A 854 -0.47 0.01 49.43
N GLY A 855 -0.01 -1.24 49.46
CA GLY A 855 -0.37 -2.20 50.51
C GLY A 855 0.85 -2.73 51.23
N ASP A 856 0.78 -2.87 52.56
CA ASP A 856 1.84 -3.45 53.40
C ASP A 856 1.23 -4.42 54.41
N ALA A 857 1.88 -5.56 54.66
CA ALA A 857 1.36 -6.58 55.56
C ALA A 857 2.47 -7.47 56.14
N ILE A 858 2.31 -7.84 57.42
CA ILE A 858 3.20 -8.76 58.12
C ILE A 858 2.59 -10.17 58.16
N GLY A 859 3.34 -11.15 57.66
CA GLY A 859 3.10 -12.57 57.87
C GLY A 859 4.10 -13.16 58.87
N VAL A 860 3.65 -14.06 59.74
CA VAL A 860 4.51 -14.79 60.69
C VAL A 860 4.35 -16.29 60.45
N GLU A 861 5.46 -17.00 60.42
CA GLU A 861 5.49 -18.46 60.24
C GLU A 861 4.69 -19.14 61.36
N GLY A 862 3.77 -20.04 60.99
CA GLY A 862 2.89 -20.74 61.94
C GLY A 862 1.65 -19.96 62.40
N LEU A 863 1.60 -18.64 62.23
CA LEU A 863 0.45 -17.80 62.64
C LEU A 863 -0.30 -17.16 61.46
N GLY A 864 0.31 -17.12 60.28
CA GLY A 864 -0.25 -16.46 59.12
C GLY A 864 -0.13 -14.94 59.20
N ARG A 865 -1.05 -14.22 58.54
CA ARG A 865 -1.04 -12.75 58.49
C ARG A 865 -1.47 -12.17 59.84
N LEU A 866 -0.70 -11.23 60.37
CA LEU A 866 -1.08 -10.45 61.54
C LEU A 866 -2.10 -9.36 61.14
N GLU A 867 -3.14 -9.24 61.94
CA GLU A 867 -4.20 -8.24 61.77
C GLU A 867 -4.12 -7.21 62.90
N GLY A 868 -4.37 -5.94 62.60
CA GLY A 868 -4.44 -4.87 63.60
C GLY A 868 -3.09 -4.45 64.20
N VAL A 869 -1.96 -4.74 63.54
CA VAL A 869 -0.63 -4.31 64.00
C VAL A 869 -0.55 -2.79 63.93
N ALA A 870 -0.34 -2.10 65.06
CA ALA A 870 -0.35 -0.64 65.10
C ALA A 870 0.85 -0.05 64.34
N ILE A 871 0.58 0.87 63.42
CA ILE A 871 1.58 1.70 62.76
C ILE A 871 1.74 2.97 63.61
N THR A 872 2.93 3.19 64.15
CA THR A 872 3.22 4.33 65.02
C THR A 872 3.79 5.52 64.26
N TRP A 873 4.41 5.29 63.10
CA TRP A 873 5.04 6.34 62.32
C TRP A 873 5.16 5.95 60.84
N ILE A 874 4.88 6.90 59.94
CA ILE A 874 5.19 6.83 58.50
C ILE A 874 5.84 8.17 58.11
N ASP A 875 7.07 8.15 57.61
CA ASP A 875 7.79 9.37 57.23
C ASP A 875 8.67 9.19 55.98
N PRO A 876 8.53 10.06 54.96
CA PRO A 876 7.38 10.94 54.72
C PRO A 876 6.07 10.13 54.61
N PRO A 877 4.89 10.72 54.89
CA PRO A 877 3.62 10.01 54.72
C PRO A 877 3.45 9.54 53.27
N PHE A 878 2.70 8.45 53.04
CA PHE A 878 2.39 7.99 51.69
C PHE A 878 1.56 9.01 50.90
N GLY A 879 0.87 9.92 51.60
CA GLY A 879 0.03 10.94 50.98
C GLY A 879 -1.42 10.48 50.80
N CYS A 880 -1.85 9.54 51.63
CA CYS A 880 -3.22 9.02 51.67
C CYS A 880 -4.08 9.84 52.64
N ALA A 881 -5.40 9.90 52.43
CA ALA A 881 -6.33 10.56 53.34
C ALA A 881 -7.51 9.63 53.70
N PRO A 882 -7.55 9.03 54.92
CA PRO A 882 -6.52 9.09 55.97
C PRO A 882 -5.30 8.19 55.68
N GLU A 883 -4.17 8.54 56.29
CA GLU A 883 -2.97 7.71 56.31
C GLU A 883 -3.22 6.43 57.15
N PRO A 884 -2.74 5.24 56.73
CA PRO A 884 -3.05 3.99 57.43
C PRO A 884 -2.45 3.95 58.84
N ALA A 885 -3.26 3.56 59.83
CA ALA A 885 -2.86 3.46 61.24
C ALA A 885 -2.57 2.03 61.71
N THR A 886 -2.90 1.01 60.91
CA THR A 886 -2.69 -0.40 61.24
C THR A 886 -2.30 -1.23 60.00
N LEU A 887 -1.62 -2.36 60.21
CA LEU A 887 -1.42 -3.40 59.19
C LEU A 887 -2.48 -4.51 59.33
N PRO A 888 -2.93 -5.13 58.21
CA PRO A 888 -2.51 -4.87 56.83
C PRO A 888 -2.99 -3.49 56.33
N ALA A 889 -2.07 -2.69 55.82
CA ALA A 889 -2.35 -1.39 55.26
C ALA A 889 -2.77 -1.53 53.80
N SER A 890 -3.72 -0.70 53.38
CA SER A 890 -4.07 -0.51 51.97
C SER A 890 -4.58 0.92 51.81
N CYS A 891 -3.84 1.77 51.11
CA CYS A 891 -4.28 3.12 50.83
C CYS A 891 -3.99 3.53 49.37
N ILE A 892 -4.79 4.43 48.82
CA ILE A 892 -4.61 4.98 47.47
C ILE A 892 -3.94 6.35 47.61
N ALA A 893 -2.77 6.49 46.99
CA ALA A 893 -1.98 7.72 46.97
C ALA A 893 -1.70 8.16 45.52
N ASN A 894 -1.55 9.46 45.29
CA ASN A 894 -1.04 9.96 44.01
C ASN A 894 0.48 9.93 44.02
N LEU A 895 1.07 8.95 43.34
CA LEU A 895 2.52 8.82 43.23
C LEU A 895 3.02 9.58 42.01
N THR A 896 4.01 10.45 42.21
CA THR A 896 4.72 11.15 41.13
C THR A 896 6.21 10.86 41.25
N LEU A 897 6.80 10.25 40.22
CA LEU A 897 8.21 9.89 40.13
C LEU A 897 8.74 10.18 38.72
N GLY A 898 9.76 11.01 38.59
CA GLY A 898 10.53 11.17 37.35
C GLY A 898 11.17 9.86 36.88
N ALA A 899 11.72 9.85 35.66
CA ALA A 899 12.50 8.72 35.16
C ALA A 899 13.73 8.47 36.04
N GLY A 900 13.87 7.26 36.60
CA GLY A 900 14.94 6.89 37.53
C GLY A 900 14.80 7.47 38.94
N GLN A 901 13.74 8.20 39.26
CA GLN A 901 13.50 8.75 40.60
C GLN A 901 12.95 7.69 41.55
N SER A 902 13.26 7.81 42.83
CA SER A 902 12.71 6.98 43.90
C SER A 902 12.23 7.82 45.10
N HIS A 903 11.15 7.39 45.73
CA HIS A 903 10.72 7.86 47.05
C HIS A 903 10.95 6.77 48.08
N VAL A 904 11.31 7.17 49.31
CA VAL A 904 11.62 6.27 50.41
C VAL A 904 10.73 6.65 51.58
N HIS A 905 10.01 5.68 52.13
CA HIS A 905 9.12 5.84 53.28
C HIS A 905 9.57 4.93 54.41
N GLN A 906 9.76 5.46 55.61
CA GLN A 906 10.02 4.66 56.79
C GLN A 906 8.71 4.40 57.54
N VAL A 907 8.35 3.13 57.67
CA VAL A 907 7.17 2.65 58.41
C VAL A 907 7.63 2.00 59.70
N THR A 908 7.14 2.49 60.84
CA THR A 908 7.41 1.91 62.15
C THR A 908 6.13 1.31 62.72
N VAL A 909 6.23 0.06 63.18
CA VAL A 909 5.10 -0.68 63.74
C VAL A 909 5.42 -1.21 65.12
N ILE A 910 4.40 -1.51 65.94
CA ILE A 910 4.57 -2.26 67.18
C ILE A 910 3.93 -3.63 67.00
N ILE A 911 4.74 -4.68 67.09
CA ILE A 911 4.24 -6.06 67.04
C ILE A 911 3.43 -6.31 68.33
N PRO A 912 2.13 -6.62 68.22
CA PRO A 912 1.26 -6.78 69.38
C PRO A 912 1.70 -8.01 70.20
N ASP A 913 1.52 -7.93 71.52
CA ASP A 913 1.61 -9.08 72.41
C ASP A 913 0.33 -9.91 72.27
N ASP A 914 0.23 -10.61 71.15
CA ASP A 914 -0.86 -11.55 70.88
C ASP A 914 -0.57 -12.85 71.63
N GLY A 915 -1.55 -13.40 72.37
CA GLY A 915 -1.40 -14.68 73.07
C GLY A 915 -0.93 -15.82 72.15
N ARG A 916 -1.21 -15.71 70.85
CA ARG A 916 -0.72 -16.63 69.80
C ARG A 916 0.80 -16.58 69.59
N LEU A 917 1.46 -15.46 69.89
CA LEU A 917 2.92 -15.30 69.86
C LEU A 917 3.57 -15.77 71.17
N ALA A 918 2.82 -15.83 72.27
CA ALA A 918 3.32 -16.26 73.58
C ALA A 918 3.56 -17.79 73.66
N ASP A 919 2.83 -18.58 72.86
CA ASP A 919 2.97 -20.04 72.81
C ASP A 919 4.16 -20.52 71.96
N LEU A 920 4.79 -19.62 71.19
CA LEU A 920 5.95 -19.92 70.36
C LEU A 920 7.24 -19.73 71.19
N GLN A 921 7.86 -20.84 71.60
CA GLN A 921 9.14 -20.81 72.32
C GLN A 921 10.28 -20.44 71.36
N GLY A 922 10.93 -19.30 71.60
CA GLY A 922 12.17 -18.91 70.92
C GLY A 922 12.01 -17.77 69.92
N THR A 923 12.83 -17.80 68.87
CA THR A 923 12.84 -16.79 67.79
C THR A 923 11.98 -17.30 66.64
N VAL A 924 10.96 -16.55 66.23
CA VAL A 924 10.04 -16.92 65.15
C VAL A 924 10.33 -16.12 63.89
N SER A 925 10.28 -16.73 62.72
CA SER A 925 10.48 -16.02 61.44
C SER A 925 9.22 -15.29 61.00
N GLY A 926 9.38 -14.06 60.49
CA GLY A 926 8.32 -13.27 59.90
C GLY A 926 8.78 -12.57 58.62
N GLN A 927 7.84 -12.07 57.84
CA GLN A 927 8.08 -11.30 56.63
C GLN A 927 7.14 -10.10 56.59
N ASN A 928 7.69 -8.90 56.35
CA ASN A 928 6.88 -7.72 56.03
C ASN A 928 6.91 -7.52 54.52
N CYS A 929 5.75 -7.50 53.87
CA CYS A 929 5.63 -7.49 52.42
C CYS A 929 4.80 -6.31 51.94
N VAL A 930 5.39 -5.54 51.02
CA VAL A 930 4.77 -4.37 50.40
C VAL A 930 4.47 -4.63 48.92
N GLY A 931 3.37 -4.09 48.42
CA GLY A 931 3.06 -4.01 46.99
C GLY A 931 2.56 -2.62 46.59
N VAL A 932 2.94 -2.19 45.38
CA VAL A 932 2.42 -0.98 44.72
C VAL A 932 1.68 -1.40 43.45
N LEU A 933 0.36 -1.26 43.47
CA LEU A 933 -0.54 -1.88 42.49
C LEU A 933 -1.49 -0.83 41.87
N SER A 934 -2.24 -1.24 40.84
CA SER A 934 -3.34 -0.43 40.29
C SER A 934 -4.37 -0.10 41.39
N PRO A 935 -4.94 1.12 41.43
CA PRO A 935 -5.95 1.51 42.42
C PRO A 935 -7.15 0.56 42.48
N ASP A 936 -7.55 -0.03 41.35
CA ASP A 936 -8.71 -0.92 41.24
C ASP A 936 -8.42 -2.38 41.64
N THR A 937 -7.20 -2.69 42.07
CA THR A 937 -6.81 -4.06 42.43
C THR A 937 -7.61 -4.55 43.65
N PRO A 938 -8.34 -5.69 43.56
CA PRO A 938 -9.15 -6.20 44.68
C PRO A 938 -8.31 -6.59 45.91
N VAL A 939 -8.56 -5.93 47.05
CA VAL A 939 -7.81 -6.13 48.32
C VAL A 939 -8.02 -7.53 48.94
N ARG A 940 -9.15 -8.19 48.66
CA ARG A 940 -9.50 -9.51 49.24
C ARG A 940 -8.63 -10.67 48.74
N GLY A 941 -7.89 -10.51 47.64
CA GLY A 941 -7.05 -11.57 47.06
C GLY A 941 -5.66 -11.71 47.66
N ALA A 942 -5.18 -10.74 48.45
CA ALA A 942 -3.83 -10.76 49.01
C ALA A 942 -3.62 -11.87 50.07
N GLY A 943 -4.69 -12.43 50.63
CA GLY A 943 -4.61 -13.49 51.65
C GLY A 943 -4.10 -14.85 51.14
N LYS A 944 -4.26 -15.15 49.84
CA LYS A 944 -3.69 -16.38 49.22
C LYS A 944 -2.19 -16.23 48.85
N MET A 945 -1.66 -15.00 48.84
CA MET A 945 -0.26 -14.71 48.47
C MET A 945 0.70 -14.68 49.65
N LEU A 946 0.20 -14.71 50.89
CA LEU A 946 1.01 -14.60 52.11
C LEU A 946 1.18 -15.94 52.87
N SER A 947 0.83 -17.07 52.23
CA SER A 947 0.81 -18.40 52.87
C SER A 947 1.48 -19.52 52.06
N ARG A 948 2.16 -19.23 50.93
CA ARG A 948 2.86 -20.25 50.12
C ARG A 948 4.18 -19.73 49.56
N ASP A 949 5.12 -20.67 49.39
CA ASP A 949 6.50 -20.51 48.92
C ASP A 949 6.76 -19.36 47.93
N PRO A 950 7.83 -18.55 48.12
CA PRO A 950 8.20 -17.43 47.24
C PRO A 950 8.50 -17.84 45.79
N ALA A 951 8.72 -19.13 45.53
CA ALA A 951 9.16 -19.64 44.23
C ALA A 951 8.08 -19.66 43.14
N ASN A 952 6.79 -19.53 43.48
CA ASN A 952 5.69 -19.76 42.52
C ASN A 952 4.70 -18.58 42.35
N VAL A 953 5.02 -17.38 42.86
CA VAL A 953 4.27 -16.14 42.57
C VAL A 953 5.08 -15.22 41.62
N GLN A 954 6.05 -15.79 40.92
CA GLN A 954 6.87 -15.10 39.92
C GLN A 954 6.23 -15.16 38.52
N GLY A 955 4.90 -15.20 38.45
CA GLY A 955 4.11 -14.93 37.24
C GLY A 955 3.68 -13.47 37.24
N ASP A 956 4.24 -12.68 36.32
CA ASP A 956 3.88 -11.29 35.93
C ASP A 956 4.05 -10.12 36.93
N ARG A 957 4.49 -10.31 38.19
CA ARG A 957 4.50 -9.20 39.19
C ARG A 957 5.86 -8.76 39.77
N GLY A 958 6.96 -9.36 39.33
CA GLY A 958 8.29 -9.35 40.01
C GLY A 958 9.08 -8.03 40.14
N LYS A 959 8.48 -6.85 39.92
CA LYS A 959 9.11 -5.55 40.25
C LYS A 959 8.30 -4.72 41.26
N ALA A 960 6.98 -4.82 41.28
CA ALA A 960 6.13 -3.94 42.09
C ALA A 960 5.74 -4.53 43.47
N TYR A 961 6.45 -5.57 43.91
CA TYR A 961 6.22 -6.28 45.17
C TYR A 961 7.57 -6.69 45.79
N ALA A 962 7.74 -6.49 47.10
CA ALA A 962 8.94 -6.89 47.82
C ALA A 962 8.63 -7.29 49.26
N CYS A 963 9.39 -8.26 49.78
CA CYS A 963 9.31 -8.70 51.17
C CYS A 963 10.66 -8.56 51.86
N HIS A 964 10.64 -8.14 53.13
CA HIS A 964 11.80 -8.16 54.02
C HIS A 964 11.61 -9.23 55.11
N PRO A 965 12.47 -10.26 55.15
CA PRO A 965 12.44 -11.26 56.22
C PRO A 965 13.04 -10.68 57.51
N PHE A 966 12.42 -10.99 58.64
CA PHE A 966 12.90 -10.63 59.97
C PHE A 966 12.57 -11.72 60.97
N THR A 967 13.09 -11.59 62.17
CA THR A 967 12.83 -12.51 63.28
C THR A 967 12.14 -11.79 64.43
N ILE A 968 11.18 -12.45 65.06
CA ILE A 968 10.50 -11.95 66.27
C ILE A 968 11.10 -12.67 67.45
N LYS A 969 11.76 -11.91 68.34
CA LYS A 969 12.16 -12.43 69.65
C LYS A 969 11.07 -12.11 70.65
N ASN A 970 10.50 -13.16 71.22
CA ASN A 970 9.70 -13.04 72.41
C ASN A 970 10.63 -12.56 73.54
N ASN A 971 10.21 -11.57 74.33
CA ASN A 971 10.99 -11.21 75.50
C ASN A 971 11.00 -12.43 76.41
N GLU A 972 12.16 -13.03 76.63
CA GLU A 972 12.31 -14.05 77.67
C GLU A 972 11.70 -13.47 78.95
N ARG A 973 10.54 -14.01 79.37
CA ARG A 973 10.14 -13.91 80.76
C ARG A 973 11.30 -14.49 81.54
N LYS A 974 12.17 -13.64 82.08
CA LYS A 974 13.22 -14.07 83.00
C LYS A 974 12.52 -14.91 84.05
N LYS A 975 12.76 -16.24 84.03
CA LYS A 975 12.48 -17.12 85.15
C LYS A 975 13.44 -16.68 86.26
N ALA A 976 13.06 -15.63 86.98
CA ALA A 976 13.81 -15.16 88.12
C ALA A 976 13.67 -16.20 89.22
N CYS A 977 14.80 -16.73 89.69
CA CYS A 977 14.82 -17.51 90.92
C CYS A 977 14.34 -16.62 92.08
N SER A 978 13.60 -17.21 93.03
CA SER A 978 13.22 -16.52 94.26
C SER A 978 14.46 -15.94 94.96
N GLN A 979 14.29 -14.79 95.64
CA GLN A 979 15.38 -14.04 96.24
C GLN A 979 16.39 -14.93 96.98
N GLY A 980 17.67 -14.83 96.60
CA GLY A 980 18.79 -15.53 97.26
C GLY A 980 19.36 -16.72 96.49
N LEU A 981 18.71 -17.18 95.41
CA LEU A 981 19.19 -18.26 94.54
C LEU A 981 19.61 -17.72 93.16
N VAL A 982 20.65 -18.31 92.56
CA VAL A 982 21.15 -18.03 91.21
C VAL A 982 21.02 -19.26 90.32
N MET A 983 20.62 -19.06 89.06
CA MET A 983 20.44 -20.15 88.10
C MET A 983 21.81 -20.67 87.64
N ASN A 984 22.07 -21.97 87.77
CA ASN A 984 23.30 -22.58 87.25
C ASN A 984 23.17 -22.92 85.75
N ASP A 985 24.29 -23.34 85.15
CA ASP A 985 24.41 -23.67 83.72
C ASP A 985 23.49 -24.82 83.26
N ALA A 986 22.92 -25.59 84.21
CA ALA A 986 21.92 -26.63 83.96
C ALA A 986 20.46 -26.13 84.10
N GLY A 987 20.24 -24.83 84.31
CA GLY A 987 18.91 -24.21 84.39
C GLY A 987 18.16 -24.41 85.72
N ARG A 988 18.84 -24.85 86.79
CA ARG A 988 18.26 -24.96 88.15
C ARG A 988 18.70 -23.80 89.05
N CYS A 989 17.79 -23.32 89.90
CA CYS A 989 18.11 -22.32 90.93
C CYS A 989 18.93 -22.96 92.06
N VAL A 990 20.17 -22.50 92.26
CA VAL A 990 21.11 -22.98 93.28
C VAL A 990 21.71 -21.81 94.07
N CYS A 991 22.46 -22.10 95.13
CA CYS A 991 23.13 -21.05 95.90
C CYS A 991 24.35 -20.46 95.15
N PRO A 992 24.60 -19.13 95.24
CA PRO A 992 25.77 -18.51 94.64
C PRO A 992 27.09 -19.15 95.11
N GLN A 993 28.11 -19.20 94.25
CA GLN A 993 29.43 -19.72 94.61
C GLN A 993 29.98 -19.04 95.87
N GLY A 994 30.47 -19.83 96.83
CA GLY A 994 30.89 -19.36 98.15
C GLY A 994 29.78 -19.35 99.22
N THR A 995 28.59 -19.85 98.90
CA THR A 995 27.47 -19.99 99.85
C THR A 995 26.94 -21.43 99.91
N THR A 996 26.42 -21.84 101.07
CA THR A 996 25.79 -23.16 101.23
C THR A 996 24.32 -23.01 101.63
N PHE A 997 23.44 -23.85 101.07
CA PHE A 997 22.00 -23.82 101.36
C PHE A 997 21.73 -24.49 102.72
N ARG A 998 21.27 -23.70 103.71
CA ARG A 998 20.76 -24.22 104.99
C ARG A 998 19.51 -23.43 105.40
N ASN A 999 18.49 -24.12 105.91
CA ASN A 999 17.23 -23.53 106.41
C ASN A 999 16.51 -22.62 105.39
N GLY A 1000 16.47 -23.02 104.11
CA GLY A 1000 15.72 -22.30 103.08
C GLY A 1000 16.40 -21.05 102.52
N GLN A 1001 17.64 -20.72 102.91
CA GLN A 1001 18.40 -19.57 102.41
C GLN A 1001 19.89 -19.92 102.18
N CYS A 1002 20.52 -19.18 101.27
CA CYS A 1002 21.95 -19.29 100.94
C CYS A 1002 22.77 -18.29 101.77
N SER A 1003 23.82 -18.71 102.47
CA SER A 1003 24.68 -17.79 103.26
C SER A 1003 26.18 -17.94 102.95
N SER A 1004 26.87 -16.78 102.77
CA SER A 1004 28.32 -16.63 102.52
C SER A 1004 29.07 -16.28 103.81
N GLY A 1005 30.20 -16.94 104.08
CA GLY A 1005 31.21 -16.46 105.01
C GLY A 1005 31.99 -15.28 104.42
N GLY A 1006 31.64 -14.08 104.90
CA GLY A 1006 32.31 -12.77 104.79
C GLY A 1006 33.40 -12.53 103.74
N GLY A 1007 33.17 -11.56 102.84
CA GLY A 1007 34.23 -10.94 102.04
C GLY A 1007 33.70 -10.08 100.89
N THR A 1008 33.95 -8.78 100.97
CA THR A 1008 33.51 -7.67 100.10
C THR A 1008 33.87 -7.83 98.62
N VAL A 1009 32.87 -7.67 97.74
CA VAL A 1009 33.09 -7.53 96.28
C VAL A 1009 32.75 -6.11 95.83
N ILE A 1010 33.80 -5.44 95.38
CA ILE A 1010 33.85 -4.09 94.80
C ILE A 1010 33.13 -4.09 93.44
N ILE A 1011 32.29 -3.09 93.18
CA ILE A 1011 31.59 -2.87 91.90
C ILE A 1011 32.49 -2.08 90.93
N PRO A 1012 32.82 -2.59 89.73
CA PRO A 1012 33.36 -1.78 88.63
C PRO A 1012 32.24 -1.33 87.67
N LYS A 1013 32.28 -0.04 87.34
CA LYS A 1013 31.35 0.74 86.51
C LYS A 1013 30.91 0.08 85.19
N PRO A 1014 29.65 0.29 84.75
CA PRO A 1014 29.23 -0.05 83.39
C PRO A 1014 30.03 0.79 82.38
N LYS A 1015 30.62 0.12 81.37
CA LYS A 1015 31.23 0.78 80.21
C LYS A 1015 30.22 1.77 79.62
N GLU A 1016 30.63 3.03 79.53
CA GLU A 1016 29.83 4.11 78.96
C GLU A 1016 29.35 3.74 77.57
N ARG A 1017 28.03 3.68 77.43
CA ARG A 1017 27.33 3.60 76.16
C ARG A 1017 27.46 4.97 75.49
N CYS A 1018 28.08 5.03 74.31
CA CYS A 1018 28.07 6.26 73.50
C CYS A 1018 26.64 6.80 73.30
N VAL A 1019 26.49 8.12 73.36
CA VAL A 1019 25.27 8.86 73.04
C VAL A 1019 25.25 9.09 71.53
N LEU A 1020 24.23 8.59 70.84
CA LEU A 1020 24.11 8.70 69.38
C LEU A 1020 23.87 10.17 68.99
N LEU A 1021 24.77 10.72 68.16
CA LEU A 1021 24.57 12.02 67.51
C LEU A 1021 23.71 11.85 66.24
N LYS A 1022 23.11 12.95 65.75
CA LYS A 1022 22.15 12.91 64.63
C LYS A 1022 22.78 12.25 63.38
N GLY A 1023 22.21 11.12 62.95
CA GLY A 1023 22.67 10.36 61.79
C GLY A 1023 23.72 9.29 62.06
N GLN A 1024 24.17 9.10 63.31
CA GLN A 1024 25.02 7.96 63.68
C GLN A 1024 24.19 6.69 63.93
N ILE A 1025 24.81 5.54 63.70
CA ILE A 1025 24.26 4.21 63.98
C ILE A 1025 25.14 3.48 64.98
N ARG A 1026 24.56 2.55 65.73
CA ARG A 1026 25.27 1.76 66.73
C ARG A 1026 25.68 0.41 66.15
N THR A 1027 26.96 0.05 66.27
CA THR A 1027 27.44 -1.24 65.76
C THR A 1027 27.16 -2.37 66.75
N LYS A 1028 27.27 -3.63 66.30
CA LYS A 1028 27.15 -4.84 67.14
C LYS A 1028 28.09 -4.86 68.36
N LYS A 1029 29.17 -4.06 68.37
CA LYS A 1029 30.11 -3.94 69.51
C LYS A 1029 29.77 -2.80 70.49
N GLY A 1030 28.78 -1.96 70.17
CA GLY A 1030 28.29 -0.88 71.03
C GLY A 1030 28.77 0.52 70.66
N ASP A 1031 29.65 0.65 69.66
CA ASP A 1031 30.24 1.91 69.18
C ASP A 1031 29.29 2.71 68.28
N CYS A 1032 29.36 4.04 68.32
CA CYS A 1032 28.55 4.95 67.50
C CYS A 1032 29.35 5.41 66.27
N VAL A 1033 28.88 5.10 65.06
CA VAL A 1033 29.59 5.37 63.79
C VAL A 1033 28.66 6.02 62.76
N CYS A 1034 29.22 6.77 61.79
CA CYS A 1034 28.43 7.27 60.65
C CYS A 1034 28.25 6.19 59.57
N PRO A 1035 27.09 6.12 58.89
CA PRO A 1035 26.84 5.22 57.77
C PRO A 1035 27.82 5.39 56.60
N ARG A 1036 27.97 4.34 55.78
CA ARG A 1036 28.91 4.35 54.64
C ARG A 1036 28.66 5.55 53.70
N ARG A 1037 29.76 6.16 53.23
CA ARG A 1037 29.82 7.38 52.39
C ARG A 1037 29.41 8.68 53.09
N THR A 1038 29.31 8.67 54.43
CA THR A 1038 29.18 9.87 55.26
C THR A 1038 30.31 9.96 56.30
N GLU A 1039 30.73 11.16 56.68
CA GLU A 1039 31.67 11.43 57.77
C GLU A 1039 31.05 12.34 58.83
N LEU A 1040 31.50 12.21 60.08
CA LEU A 1040 30.99 13.03 61.18
C LEU A 1040 31.57 14.46 61.09
N ARG A 1041 30.74 15.45 60.76
CA ARG A 1041 31.09 16.87 60.83
C ARG A 1041 30.05 17.63 61.64
N GLY A 1042 30.49 18.45 62.60
CA GLY A 1042 29.58 19.32 63.35
C GLY A 1042 28.46 18.57 64.10
N ARG A 1043 28.78 17.42 64.71
CA ARG A 1043 27.84 16.53 65.42
C ARG A 1043 26.72 15.91 64.56
N ALA A 1044 26.87 15.88 63.24
CA ALA A 1044 25.99 15.15 62.33
C ALA A 1044 26.79 14.40 61.25
N CYS A 1045 26.25 13.31 60.73
CA CYS A 1045 26.87 12.58 59.62
C CYS A 1045 26.53 13.24 58.27
N VAL A 1046 27.54 13.62 57.46
CA VAL A 1046 27.38 14.32 56.16
C VAL A 1046 28.13 13.61 55.02
N PRO A 1047 27.69 13.69 53.74
CA PRO A 1047 28.27 12.91 52.63
C PRO A 1047 29.71 13.29 52.23
N ILE A 1048 30.51 12.29 51.83
CA ILE A 1048 31.89 12.46 51.33
C ILE A 1048 31.88 12.54 49.79
N ILE A 1049 32.42 13.61 49.20
CA ILE A 1049 32.55 13.79 47.74
C ILE A 1049 34.02 13.64 47.31
N LYS A 1050 34.38 12.60 46.53
CA LYS A 1050 35.67 12.50 45.80
C LYS A 1050 35.54 11.77 44.44
N GLN A 1051 36.30 12.24 43.44
CA GLN A 1051 36.42 11.74 42.06
C GLN A 1051 37.15 10.38 41.94
N PRO A 1052 36.92 9.56 40.87
CA PRO A 1052 37.39 8.17 40.81
C PRO A 1052 38.68 7.95 39.99
N THR A 1053 39.49 6.97 40.44
CA THR A 1053 40.63 6.34 39.74
C THR A 1053 40.27 4.91 39.28
N VAL A 1054 40.90 4.45 38.19
CA VAL A 1054 40.57 3.27 37.36
C VAL A 1054 40.87 1.91 38.02
N GLU A 1055 39.97 0.93 37.86
CA GLU A 1055 40.07 -0.45 38.38
C GLU A 1055 40.12 -1.48 37.21
N LEU A 1056 40.93 -2.56 37.35
CA LEU A 1056 41.18 -3.60 36.33
C LEU A 1056 40.13 -4.74 36.34
N CYS A 1057 39.87 -5.36 35.18
CA CYS A 1057 38.85 -6.40 35.00
C CYS A 1057 39.23 -7.78 35.57
N THR A 1058 38.33 -8.40 36.33
CA THR A 1058 38.59 -9.63 37.10
C THR A 1058 38.08 -10.94 36.47
N ILE A 1059 37.21 -10.90 35.45
CA ILE A 1059 36.66 -12.10 34.79
C ILE A 1059 37.47 -12.46 33.53
N ARG A 1060 37.86 -13.74 33.41
CA ARG A 1060 38.76 -14.23 32.35
C ARG A 1060 38.11 -14.08 30.96
N GLY A 1061 38.75 -13.28 30.11
CA GLY A 1061 38.30 -13.00 28.73
C GLY A 1061 37.54 -11.68 28.55
N GLN A 1062 37.32 -10.90 29.61
CA GLN A 1062 36.74 -9.55 29.50
C GLN A 1062 37.80 -8.50 29.16
N VAL A 1063 37.38 -7.50 28.39
CA VAL A 1063 38.17 -6.32 28.01
C VAL A 1063 37.43 -5.04 28.37
N HIS A 1064 38.12 -3.95 28.65
CA HIS A 1064 37.47 -2.66 28.85
C HIS A 1064 36.93 -2.12 27.51
N ASN A 1065 35.67 -1.73 27.48
CA ASN A 1065 35.15 -0.96 26.36
C ASN A 1065 35.60 0.51 26.44
N LYS A 1066 35.27 1.32 25.42
CA LYS A 1066 35.60 2.77 25.34
C LYS A 1066 35.08 3.62 26.51
N ARG A 1067 34.25 3.05 27.41
CA ARG A 1067 33.73 3.69 28.63
C ARG A 1067 34.38 3.16 29.91
N GLY A 1068 35.43 2.34 29.81
CA GLY A 1068 36.15 1.81 30.96
C GLY A 1068 35.39 0.72 31.73
N ALA A 1069 34.40 0.05 31.11
CA ALA A 1069 33.68 -1.08 31.71
C ALA A 1069 34.16 -2.42 31.14
N CYS A 1070 34.31 -3.42 32.00
CA CYS A 1070 34.73 -4.78 31.65
C CYS A 1070 33.62 -5.55 30.93
N VAL A 1071 33.84 -5.93 29.67
CA VAL A 1071 32.83 -6.61 28.82
C VAL A 1071 33.43 -7.79 28.07
N CYS A 1072 32.61 -8.79 27.75
CA CYS A 1072 33.00 -9.87 26.85
C CYS A 1072 33.04 -9.39 25.38
N PRO A 1073 33.96 -9.90 24.55
CA PRO A 1073 34.00 -9.60 23.11
C PRO A 1073 32.70 -9.97 22.40
N ARG A 1074 32.37 -9.24 21.32
CA ARG A 1074 31.14 -9.44 20.53
C ARG A 1074 30.94 -10.91 20.15
N GLY A 1075 29.73 -11.41 20.42
CA GLY A 1075 29.34 -12.80 20.15
C GLY A 1075 29.68 -13.78 21.27
N THR A 1076 30.07 -13.31 22.47
CA THR A 1076 30.27 -14.15 23.66
C THR A 1076 29.64 -13.51 24.89
N GLU A 1077 29.20 -14.33 25.84
CA GLU A 1077 28.68 -13.91 27.14
C GLU A 1077 29.36 -14.67 28.28
N VAL A 1078 29.27 -14.16 29.52
CA VAL A 1078 29.95 -14.80 30.66
C VAL A 1078 29.19 -16.06 31.05
N ILE A 1079 29.78 -17.23 30.77
CA ILE A 1079 29.24 -18.54 31.16
C ILE A 1079 30.24 -19.22 32.08
N ARG A 1080 29.85 -19.48 33.33
CA ARG A 1080 30.69 -20.10 34.38
C ARG A 1080 32.04 -19.38 34.59
N GLY A 1081 32.03 -18.05 34.65
CA GLY A 1081 33.20 -17.24 34.99
C GLY A 1081 34.20 -16.98 33.85
N ALA A 1082 33.84 -17.27 32.60
CA ALA A 1082 34.62 -16.92 31.41
C ALA A 1082 33.71 -16.58 30.22
N CYS A 1083 34.17 -15.75 29.28
CA CYS A 1083 33.41 -15.40 28.08
C CYS A 1083 33.32 -16.59 27.09
N ARG A 1084 32.11 -17.07 26.75
CA ARG A 1084 31.84 -18.20 25.84
C ARG A 1084 30.62 -17.91 24.93
N ARG A 1085 30.47 -18.64 23.80
CA ARG A 1085 29.29 -18.55 22.90
C ARG A 1085 28.10 -19.34 23.45
N ALA A 1086 26.89 -18.77 23.41
CA ALA A 1086 25.65 -19.39 23.87
C ALA A 1086 25.16 -20.49 22.91
N GLN A 1087 24.57 -21.57 23.44
CA GLN A 1087 24.05 -22.71 22.68
C GLN A 1087 22.59 -22.44 22.26
N LEU A 1088 22.22 -22.78 21.02
CA LEU A 1088 20.93 -22.42 20.39
C LEU A 1088 19.78 -23.32 20.88
N GLU A 1089 18.74 -22.76 21.49
CA GLU A 1089 17.46 -23.46 21.78
C GLU A 1089 16.37 -23.04 20.77
N CYS A 1090 15.63 -24.02 20.25
CA CYS A 1090 14.55 -23.80 19.27
C CYS A 1090 13.22 -23.40 19.92
N ALA A 1091 12.42 -22.60 19.21
CA ALA A 1091 11.13 -22.09 19.70
C ALA A 1091 10.06 -23.21 19.83
N PRO A 1092 9.07 -23.06 20.74
CA PRO A 1092 7.98 -24.02 20.92
C PRO A 1092 7.21 -24.27 19.61
N GLY A 1093 7.02 -25.54 19.23
CA GLY A 1093 6.43 -25.94 17.95
C GLY A 1093 7.46 -26.27 16.86
N SER A 1094 8.76 -26.20 17.17
CA SER A 1094 9.85 -26.67 16.31
C SER A 1094 10.84 -27.52 17.12
N ARG A 1095 11.53 -28.47 16.46
CA ARG A 1095 12.57 -29.30 17.09
C ARG A 1095 13.88 -29.17 16.31
N LEU A 1096 15.00 -29.24 17.03
CA LEU A 1096 16.33 -29.21 16.43
C LEU A 1096 16.59 -30.53 15.68
N ILE A 1097 16.76 -30.45 14.36
CA ILE A 1097 17.14 -31.58 13.49
C ILE A 1097 18.35 -31.11 12.67
N ASN A 1098 19.46 -31.85 12.74
CA ASN A 1098 20.71 -31.54 12.05
C ASN A 1098 21.23 -30.10 12.25
N GLY A 1099 21.04 -29.55 13.45
CA GLY A 1099 21.53 -28.21 13.79
C GLY A 1099 20.67 -27.04 13.27
N ARG A 1100 19.50 -27.30 12.67
CA ARG A 1100 18.47 -26.29 12.35
C ARG A 1100 17.15 -26.58 13.06
N CYS A 1101 16.46 -25.53 13.48
CA CYS A 1101 15.12 -25.64 14.06
C CYS A 1101 14.10 -25.87 12.95
N GLN A 1102 13.41 -27.01 12.95
CA GLN A 1102 12.37 -27.36 11.98
C GLN A 1102 10.98 -27.45 12.64
N PRO A 1103 9.90 -26.96 12.02
CA PRO A 1103 8.56 -26.95 12.59
C PRO A 1103 7.93 -28.35 12.70
N ILE A 1104 7.11 -28.57 13.74
CA ILE A 1104 6.34 -29.80 13.96
C ILE A 1104 4.98 -29.62 13.26
N ILE A 1105 4.82 -30.21 12.07
CA ILE A 1105 3.57 -30.16 11.30
C ILE A 1105 2.54 -31.09 11.95
N LYS A 1106 1.51 -30.54 12.61
CA LYS A 1106 0.30 -31.28 13.02
C LYS A 1106 -0.76 -31.14 11.94
N ARG A 1107 -0.92 -32.17 11.10
CA ARG A 1107 -1.95 -32.24 10.06
C ARG A 1107 -3.34 -32.34 10.70
N ARG A 1108 -4.31 -31.59 10.16
CA ARG A 1108 -5.74 -31.66 10.54
C ARG A 1108 -6.52 -32.28 9.39
N CYS A 1109 -7.71 -32.79 9.69
CA CYS A 1109 -8.63 -33.29 8.67
C CYS A 1109 -9.11 -32.16 7.74
N PRO A 1110 -9.26 -32.41 6.42
CA PRO A 1110 -9.74 -31.43 5.45
C PRO A 1110 -11.14 -30.87 5.77
N VAL A 1111 -11.44 -29.67 5.28
CA VAL A 1111 -12.75 -29.04 5.43
C VAL A 1111 -13.82 -29.94 4.80
N GLY A 1112 -14.92 -30.20 5.52
CA GLY A 1112 -15.95 -31.17 5.12
C GLY A 1112 -15.80 -32.56 5.75
N THR A 1113 -14.74 -32.80 6.53
CA THR A 1113 -14.52 -34.06 7.26
C THR A 1113 -14.28 -33.84 8.77
N VAL A 1114 -14.58 -34.85 9.60
CA VAL A 1114 -14.31 -34.92 11.05
C VAL A 1114 -13.51 -36.18 11.38
N GLY A 1115 -12.59 -36.08 12.34
CA GLY A 1115 -11.71 -37.19 12.74
C GLY A 1115 -10.32 -36.75 13.18
N GLN A 1116 -9.39 -37.69 13.24
CA GLN A 1116 -7.99 -37.47 13.62
C GLN A 1116 -7.10 -37.93 12.47
N TYR A 1117 -6.30 -37.03 11.88
CA TYR A 1117 -5.47 -37.35 10.71
C TYR A 1117 -4.53 -38.55 10.99
N PRO A 1118 -4.45 -39.56 10.10
CA PRO A 1118 -4.98 -39.58 8.73
C PRO A 1118 -6.43 -40.06 8.56
N ASP A 1119 -7.11 -40.47 9.64
CA ASP A 1119 -8.44 -41.09 9.60
C ASP A 1119 -9.56 -40.03 9.71
N CYS A 1120 -9.89 -39.41 8.59
CA CYS A 1120 -10.90 -38.36 8.47
C CYS A 1120 -12.18 -38.88 7.78
N THR A 1121 -13.36 -38.55 8.29
CA THR A 1121 -14.67 -39.01 7.77
C THR A 1121 -15.60 -37.86 7.35
N PRO A 1122 -16.36 -37.94 6.25
CA PRO A 1122 -17.18 -36.83 5.76
C PRO A 1122 -18.34 -36.43 6.69
N ILE A 1123 -18.56 -35.14 6.87
CA ILE A 1123 -19.72 -34.58 7.60
C ILE A 1123 -20.94 -34.64 6.68
N ARG A 1124 -21.78 -35.67 6.79
CA ARG A 1124 -23.11 -35.67 6.14
C ARG A 1124 -24.02 -34.67 6.85
N ARG A 1125 -24.16 -33.45 6.32
CA ARG A 1125 -25.26 -32.55 6.71
C ARG A 1125 -26.53 -32.94 5.94
N ALA A 1126 -27.59 -33.24 6.69
CA ALA A 1126 -28.93 -33.37 6.13
C ALA A 1126 -29.41 -32.01 5.58
N PRO A 1127 -30.07 -31.96 4.42
CA PRO A 1127 -30.55 -30.71 3.84
C PRO A 1127 -31.72 -30.16 4.67
N THR A 1128 -31.51 -29.01 5.32
CA THR A 1128 -32.60 -28.19 5.85
C THR A 1128 -33.08 -27.23 4.76
N LEU A 1129 -33.92 -27.74 3.87
CA LEU A 1129 -34.87 -26.98 3.07
C LEU A 1129 -36.19 -27.75 3.11
N GLN A 1130 -37.04 -27.43 4.10
CA GLN A 1130 -38.44 -27.85 4.07
C GLN A 1130 -39.16 -27.03 3.00
N ILE A 1131 -39.13 -27.52 1.75
CA ILE A 1131 -40.11 -27.12 0.75
C ILE A 1131 -41.38 -27.92 1.04
N ASN A 1132 -42.47 -27.19 1.27
CA ASN A 1132 -43.81 -27.73 1.51
C ASN A 1132 -44.33 -28.41 0.21
N PRO A 1133 -44.46 -29.74 0.15
CA PRO A 1133 -44.68 -30.45 -1.12
C PRO A 1133 -46.16 -30.55 -1.51
N ASN A 1134 -46.89 -29.43 -1.49
CA ASN A 1134 -48.32 -29.43 -1.82
C ASN A 1134 -48.80 -28.36 -2.82
N LEU A 1135 -47.90 -27.73 -3.57
CA LEU A 1135 -48.31 -26.89 -4.70
C LEU A 1135 -47.33 -27.11 -5.85
N LEU A 1136 -47.64 -28.07 -6.72
CA LEU A 1136 -47.41 -28.03 -8.17
C LEU A 1136 -47.98 -29.31 -8.79
N LEU A 1137 -49.31 -29.36 -8.90
CA LEU A 1137 -50.00 -30.12 -9.92
C LEU A 1137 -51.03 -29.19 -10.54
N ASN A 1138 -50.68 -28.59 -11.67
CA ASN A 1138 -51.71 -28.22 -12.65
C ASN A 1138 -51.12 -28.38 -14.06
N PRO A 1139 -51.49 -29.44 -14.79
CA PRO A 1139 -51.09 -29.66 -16.16
C PRO A 1139 -52.08 -28.97 -17.09
N ASN A 1140 -51.63 -27.95 -17.82
CA ASN A 1140 -52.14 -27.54 -19.13
C ASN A 1140 -51.49 -26.19 -19.46
N ILE A 1141 -50.59 -26.16 -20.45
CA ILE A 1141 -50.49 -25.12 -21.49
C ILE A 1141 -49.52 -25.66 -22.55
N LEU A 1142 -50.09 -26.41 -23.48
CA LEU A 1142 -49.68 -26.50 -24.87
C LEU A 1142 -50.94 -26.21 -25.67
N GLN A 1143 -50.98 -25.10 -26.42
CA GLN A 1143 -51.62 -24.94 -27.73
C GLN A 1143 -51.82 -23.45 -28.08
N GLN A 1144 -51.54 -23.12 -29.35
CA GLN A 1144 -51.86 -21.86 -30.03
C GLN A 1144 -53.37 -21.51 -29.90
N PRO A 1145 -53.80 -20.26 -30.22
CA PRO A 1145 -54.35 -20.06 -31.57
C PRO A 1145 -54.24 -18.65 -32.18
N ARG A 1146 -54.42 -18.63 -33.51
CA ARG A 1146 -54.71 -17.47 -34.37
C ARG A 1146 -56.14 -16.90 -34.16
N ARG A 1147 -56.31 -15.62 -34.55
CA ARG A 1147 -57.52 -14.87 -35.02
C ARG A 1147 -58.55 -14.29 -33.99
N ARG A 1148 -58.58 -12.93 -33.91
CA ARG A 1148 -59.60 -11.94 -34.41
C ARG A 1148 -61.11 -12.21 -34.17
N PRO A 1149 -62.00 -11.18 -34.28
CA PRO A 1149 -62.40 -10.13 -33.30
C PRO A 1149 -63.94 -10.12 -33.02
N ARG A 1150 -64.45 -9.37 -32.02
CA ARG A 1150 -65.76 -8.63 -32.09
C ARG A 1150 -66.18 -7.85 -30.82
N THR A 1151 -66.55 -6.57 -31.06
CA THR A 1151 -67.67 -5.75 -30.50
C THR A 1151 -67.78 -5.55 -28.97
N LEU A 1152 -67.53 -4.33 -28.48
CA LEU A 1152 -68.47 -3.20 -28.25
C LEU A 1152 -69.25 -3.31 -26.93
N GLN A 1153 -68.82 -2.54 -25.93
CA GLN A 1153 -69.65 -1.55 -25.23
C GLN A 1153 -68.75 -0.48 -24.63
#